data_AF-A0AAV2YRR5-F1
#
_entry.id   AF-A0AAV2YRR5-F1
#
_cell.length_a   1.000
_cell.length_b   1.000
_cell.length_c   1.000
_cell.angle_alpha   90.00
_cell.angle_beta   90.00
_cell.angle_gamma   90.00
#
_symmetry.space_group_name_H-M   'P 1'
#
loop_
_entity.id
_entity.type
_entity.pdbx_description
1 polymer ?
#
loop_
_entity_poly.entity_id
_entity_poly.type
_entity_poly.pdbx_seq_one_letter_code
_entity_poly.pdbx_strand_id
1 'polypeptide(L)'
;MAAIRNALWQQQRRAMSSGARKFFVGGNWKCNGSVAQANDLVGLLNTANIPKNVEVVVAPSAIHARDVKQALRKDVRVSGQDVWTQGNGAFTGETSAEMLKDIGAEYTLVGHSERREKGESNEVVAKKAAYALEKGLSVIACIGETKTQREANKTVAVVTEQLDAYAKHVKDWSKVVIAYEPVWAIGTGLTASPEQAQEVHAAIRKWLSSKVSKQAADSTRIIYGGSVTASNASELSQKDDIDGFLVGGASLKPDFLKIINCGDANAKVGGPVNVAINGFGRIGRLVLRAAQSNPLINIVAVNDPFIPTHYMEYMLKYDTVHGVFNGTVSHDDENIIVNGKKIRVFGEKDPKNIKWGSADVQYVVESTGAFTTTEKASAHLANGVEKVVISAPSADAPMFVMGVNEELYKSNMHVVSNASCTTNCLAPMAKVVHDQFGIKEGLMTTVHAVTATQLTVDGPSKKDWRGGRGACFNIIPSSTGAAKAVGKVIPSLNGKLTGMSFRVPTADVSVVDLTCRLEKKASYDEIKQAIKHASENDIKGILGYTDELVVSSDFIGDSRSSIFDAGAGIALTDDFVKLVSWYDNEWGYSCRVLDLIEHMESAPPSITTAPLPRPITAPAPSVPSVPALTALAPATAAPAPRKKAATSTKSRKARRPVLFLPPEIQRLLESGAGAKAGDSDDDDGDSLLSKRKRALATAKRSRPTATTSAPGTSLSFLPAPKHHLEAPAAPTQPAEPAEDASVSASSVDAAAAPESTTESVTQQNYDPQTAAYSRQQQQQQQQYQEAQYYQTEEIEEMDDRSSKRARHRERDLERALLQGDFGSVASRVVDVQGPAPGAWEAPVEQLQRNPQDVKVTASFWNSQAGTTVSSMKPSRMQRQKHQLNQLAHDAKLREFELLDKKGASIKTKAETHAKYGW
;
A
#
# COMPACT_ATOMS: atom_id res chain seq x y z
N MET A 1 -43.41 13.59 -0.39
CA MET A 1 -44.39 12.62 -0.96
C MET A 1 -44.83 12.97 -2.38
N ALA A 2 -45.35 14.17 -2.67
CA ALA A 2 -45.76 14.54 -4.03
C ALA A 2 -44.59 14.61 -5.04
N ALA A 3 -43.42 15.12 -4.63
CA ALA A 3 -42.19 15.12 -5.44
C ALA A 3 -41.68 13.69 -5.75
N ILE A 4 -41.71 12.80 -4.75
CA ILE A 4 -41.35 11.38 -4.90
C ILE A 4 -42.33 10.67 -5.85
N ARG A 5 -43.63 10.99 -5.75
CA ARG A 5 -44.67 10.44 -6.63
C ARG A 5 -44.52 10.95 -8.07
N ASN A 6 -44.12 12.21 -8.28
CA ASN A 6 -43.81 12.76 -9.61
C ASN A 6 -42.56 12.14 -10.23
N ALA A 7 -41.49 11.95 -9.43
CA ALA A 7 -40.27 11.28 -9.88
C ALA A 7 -40.55 9.82 -10.28
N LEU A 8 -41.29 9.07 -9.46
CA LEU A 8 -41.75 7.70 -9.77
C LEU A 8 -42.62 7.65 -11.03
N TRP A 9 -43.48 8.66 -11.25
CA TRP A 9 -44.37 8.71 -12.41
C TRP A 9 -43.62 9.08 -13.72
N GLN A 10 -42.58 9.91 -13.65
CA GLN A 10 -41.67 10.18 -14.78
C GLN A 10 -40.77 8.97 -15.08
N GLN A 11 -40.28 8.29 -14.04
CA GLN A 11 -39.47 7.08 -14.17
C GLN A 11 -40.30 5.93 -14.78
N GLN A 12 -41.57 5.80 -14.40
CA GLN A 12 -42.53 4.88 -15.02
C GLN A 12 -42.87 5.25 -16.48
N ARG A 13 -42.96 6.54 -16.82
CA ARG A 13 -43.14 6.96 -18.24
C ARG A 13 -41.94 6.60 -19.13
N ARG A 14 -40.71 6.76 -18.64
CA ARG A 14 -39.49 6.30 -19.34
C ARG A 14 -39.47 4.77 -19.54
N ALA A 15 -40.05 4.01 -18.61
CA ALA A 15 -40.12 2.54 -18.69
C ALA A 15 -41.27 2.00 -19.57
N MET A 16 -42.34 2.79 -19.80
CA MET A 16 -43.55 2.33 -20.49
C MET A 16 -43.55 2.57 -22.02
N SER A 17 -42.59 3.29 -22.60
CA SER A 17 -42.36 3.27 -24.05
C SER A 17 -41.45 2.09 -24.40
N SER A 18 -41.89 1.18 -25.27
CA SER A 18 -41.13 0.01 -25.73
C SER A 18 -39.69 0.35 -26.10
N GLY A 19 -38.73 -0.06 -25.25
CA GLY A 19 -37.28 0.09 -25.45
C GLY A 19 -36.67 1.37 -24.85
N ALA A 20 -36.65 1.52 -23.53
CA ALA A 20 -36.03 2.68 -22.88
C ALA A 20 -34.57 2.86 -23.32
N ARG A 21 -34.24 4.03 -23.90
CA ARG A 21 -32.88 4.40 -24.29
C ARG A 21 -31.98 4.35 -23.06
N LYS A 22 -30.90 3.56 -23.11
CA LYS A 22 -29.89 3.55 -22.04
C LYS A 22 -29.21 4.92 -21.98
N PHE A 23 -28.98 5.39 -20.77
CA PHE A 23 -28.23 6.62 -20.54
C PHE A 23 -26.79 6.41 -20.99
N PHE A 24 -26.21 7.36 -21.71
CA PHE A 24 -24.89 7.22 -22.31
C PHE A 24 -23.91 8.24 -21.73
N VAL A 25 -22.74 7.81 -21.25
CA VAL A 25 -21.71 8.71 -20.74
C VAL A 25 -20.40 8.46 -21.46
N GLY A 26 -20.09 9.38 -22.38
CA GLY A 26 -18.84 9.44 -23.12
C GLY A 26 -17.79 10.26 -22.36
N GLY A 27 -16.56 9.78 -22.25
CA GLY A 27 -15.41 10.56 -21.75
C GLY A 27 -14.39 10.81 -22.86
N ASN A 28 -14.33 12.02 -23.41
CA ASN A 28 -13.35 12.39 -24.43
C ASN A 28 -12.08 12.96 -23.77
N TRP A 29 -11.02 12.16 -23.71
CA TRP A 29 -9.76 12.52 -23.05
C TRP A 29 -8.93 13.51 -23.87
N LYS A 30 -9.26 13.69 -25.16
CA LYS A 30 -8.54 14.52 -26.13
C LYS A 30 -7.05 14.18 -26.18
N CYS A 31 -6.21 15.14 -26.53
CA CYS A 31 -4.75 15.02 -26.51
C CYS A 31 -4.17 15.30 -25.11
N ASN A 32 -4.74 14.70 -24.06
CA ASN A 32 -4.23 14.75 -22.70
C ASN A 32 -3.78 13.35 -22.25
N GLY A 33 -2.84 13.28 -21.31
CA GLY A 33 -2.41 12.01 -20.72
C GLY A 33 -0.92 11.74 -20.81
N SER A 34 -0.40 11.12 -19.75
CA SER A 34 0.75 10.21 -19.81
C SER A 34 0.25 8.76 -19.66
N VAL A 35 1.12 7.77 -19.87
CA VAL A 35 0.80 6.36 -19.59
C VAL A 35 0.34 6.17 -18.14
N ALA A 36 1.00 6.83 -17.18
CA ALA A 36 0.61 6.78 -15.77
C ALA A 36 -0.79 7.36 -15.55
N GLN A 37 -1.09 8.53 -16.13
CA GLN A 37 -2.42 9.13 -16.01
C GLN A 37 -3.51 8.26 -16.66
N ALA A 38 -3.23 7.64 -17.81
CA ALA A 38 -4.16 6.71 -18.45
C ALA A 38 -4.44 5.49 -17.55
N ASN A 39 -3.41 4.94 -16.92
CA ASN A 39 -3.56 3.83 -15.97
C ASN A 39 -4.36 4.22 -14.73
N ASP A 40 -4.16 5.43 -14.18
CA ASP A 40 -4.95 5.93 -13.05
C ASP A 40 -6.44 6.04 -13.40
N LEU A 41 -6.75 6.59 -14.58
CA LEU A 41 -8.13 6.70 -15.06
C LEU A 41 -8.76 5.32 -15.32
N VAL A 42 -7.99 4.37 -15.83
CA VAL A 42 -8.42 2.97 -15.98
C VAL A 42 -8.70 2.34 -14.62
N GLY A 43 -7.80 2.49 -13.64
CA GLY A 43 -7.99 1.97 -12.28
C GLY A 43 -9.25 2.54 -11.63
N LEU A 44 -9.46 3.84 -11.79
CA LEU A 44 -10.67 4.53 -11.34
C LEU A 44 -11.94 3.99 -12.01
N LEU A 45 -11.94 3.79 -13.32
CA LEU A 45 -13.08 3.21 -14.04
C LEU A 45 -13.31 1.73 -13.69
N ASN A 46 -12.24 0.99 -13.41
CA ASN A 46 -12.33 -0.42 -13.04
C ASN A 46 -13.02 -0.61 -11.69
N THR A 47 -12.83 0.31 -10.75
CA THR A 47 -13.52 0.32 -9.45
C THR A 47 -14.89 1.00 -9.48
N ALA A 48 -15.27 1.62 -10.59
CA ALA A 48 -16.54 2.31 -10.70
C ALA A 48 -17.73 1.37 -10.55
N ASN A 49 -18.69 1.76 -9.72
CA ASN A 49 -20.03 1.19 -9.78
C ASN A 49 -20.79 1.87 -10.93
N ILE A 50 -21.14 1.09 -11.96
CA ILE A 50 -21.84 1.59 -13.15
C ILE A 50 -23.28 1.08 -13.11
N PRO A 51 -24.29 1.97 -13.10
CA PRO A 51 -25.68 1.55 -13.11
C PRO A 51 -26.01 0.74 -14.36
N LYS A 52 -26.84 -0.31 -14.25
CA LYS A 52 -27.17 -1.23 -15.37
C LYS A 52 -27.79 -0.54 -16.59
N ASN A 53 -28.44 0.61 -16.37
CA ASN A 53 -29.08 1.44 -17.39
C ASN A 53 -28.14 2.51 -17.97
N VAL A 54 -26.87 2.55 -17.58
CA VAL A 54 -25.84 3.47 -18.09
C VAL A 54 -24.85 2.70 -18.95
N GLU A 55 -24.52 3.24 -20.13
CA GLU A 55 -23.42 2.79 -20.98
C GLU A 55 -22.29 3.81 -20.91
N VAL A 56 -21.08 3.35 -20.60
CA VAL A 56 -19.90 4.20 -20.47
C VAL A 56 -18.94 3.91 -21.62
N VAL A 57 -18.49 4.97 -22.30
CA VAL A 57 -17.54 4.89 -23.40
C VAL A 57 -16.43 5.91 -23.18
N VAL A 58 -15.17 5.53 -23.27
CA VAL A 58 -14.03 6.47 -23.15
C VAL A 58 -13.26 6.56 -24.45
N ALA A 59 -12.84 7.77 -24.81
CA ALA A 59 -12.04 8.08 -25.98
C ALA A 59 -10.65 8.59 -25.57
N PRO A 60 -9.72 7.67 -25.23
CA PRO A 60 -8.31 8.00 -25.00
C PRO A 60 -7.65 8.50 -26.30
N SER A 61 -6.47 9.13 -26.19
CA SER A 61 -5.68 9.45 -27.38
C SER A 61 -5.26 8.16 -28.10
N ALA A 62 -5.02 8.25 -29.42
CA ALA A 62 -4.73 7.08 -30.25
C ALA A 62 -3.56 6.22 -29.73
N ILE A 63 -2.54 6.86 -29.16
CA ILE A 63 -1.37 6.17 -28.58
C ILE A 63 -1.69 5.37 -27.31
N HIS A 64 -2.72 5.76 -26.55
CA HIS A 64 -3.10 5.08 -25.30
C HIS A 64 -4.28 4.11 -25.50
N ALA A 65 -4.96 4.14 -26.66
CA ALA A 65 -6.22 3.44 -26.87
C ALA A 65 -6.11 1.92 -26.70
N ARG A 66 -5.02 1.32 -27.17
CA ARG A 66 -4.75 -0.11 -27.01
C ARG A 66 -4.58 -0.50 -25.55
N ASP A 67 -3.69 0.20 -24.83
CA ASP A 67 -3.37 -0.13 -23.44
C ASP A 67 -4.59 0.06 -22.54
N VAL A 68 -5.32 1.15 -22.76
CA VAL A 68 -6.61 1.40 -22.09
C VAL A 68 -7.58 0.25 -22.38
N LYS A 69 -7.79 -0.15 -23.64
CA LYS A 69 -8.72 -1.24 -23.96
C LYS A 69 -8.34 -2.58 -23.32
N GLN A 70 -7.04 -2.86 -23.20
CA GLN A 70 -6.55 -4.11 -22.59
C GLN A 70 -6.74 -4.14 -21.08
N ALA A 71 -6.62 -2.99 -20.41
CA ALA A 71 -6.70 -2.90 -18.95
C ALA A 71 -8.11 -2.59 -18.41
N LEU A 72 -9.00 -2.04 -19.24
CA LEU A 72 -10.36 -1.64 -18.84
C LEU A 72 -11.30 -2.85 -18.72
N ARG A 73 -12.20 -2.80 -17.73
CA ARG A 73 -13.31 -3.75 -17.58
C ARG A 73 -14.22 -3.78 -18.81
N LYS A 74 -14.76 -4.97 -19.11
CA LYS A 74 -15.47 -5.28 -20.38
C LYS A 74 -16.77 -4.52 -20.61
N ASP A 75 -17.41 -4.04 -19.55
CA ASP A 75 -18.65 -3.26 -19.58
C ASP A 75 -18.42 -1.76 -19.82
N VAL A 76 -17.16 -1.30 -19.82
CA VAL A 76 -16.78 0.03 -20.33
C VAL A 76 -16.16 -0.13 -21.72
N ARG A 77 -16.62 0.68 -22.68
CA ARG A 77 -16.20 0.58 -24.09
C ARG A 77 -15.16 1.63 -24.44
N VAL A 78 -14.39 1.37 -25.49
CA VAL A 78 -13.37 2.30 -25.99
C VAL A 78 -13.80 2.88 -27.33
N SER A 79 -13.54 4.17 -27.52
CA SER A 79 -13.80 4.92 -28.73
C SER A 79 -12.51 5.48 -29.32
N GLY A 80 -12.40 5.47 -30.65
CA GLY A 80 -11.47 6.39 -31.34
C GLY A 80 -11.91 7.85 -31.17
N GLN A 81 -10.96 8.79 -31.24
CA GLN A 81 -11.23 10.24 -31.21
C GLN A 81 -11.54 10.84 -32.59
N ASP A 82 -11.17 10.12 -33.64
CA ASP A 82 -11.45 10.41 -35.04
C ASP A 82 -11.27 9.12 -35.85
N VAL A 83 -11.66 9.14 -37.12
CA VAL A 83 -11.47 8.01 -38.05
C VAL A 83 -11.20 8.48 -39.47
N TRP A 84 -10.31 7.78 -40.14
CA TRP A 84 -10.01 7.97 -41.56
C TRP A 84 -11.00 7.24 -42.47
N THR A 85 -11.25 7.79 -43.66
CA THR A 85 -12.26 7.28 -44.61
C THR A 85 -11.75 6.32 -45.68
N GLN A 86 -10.43 6.14 -45.82
CA GLN A 86 -9.86 5.35 -46.94
C GLN A 86 -9.22 4.04 -46.49
N GLY A 87 -9.50 3.57 -45.27
CA GLY A 87 -8.95 2.34 -44.73
C GLY A 87 -7.44 2.37 -44.50
N ASN A 88 -6.81 1.19 -44.48
CA ASN A 88 -5.36 1.07 -44.33
C ASN A 88 -4.64 1.48 -45.62
N GLY A 89 -3.56 2.26 -45.50
CA GLY A 89 -2.78 2.71 -46.66
C GLY A 89 -1.69 3.73 -46.29
N ALA A 90 -1.13 4.38 -47.31
CA ALA A 90 -0.06 5.38 -47.17
C ALA A 90 -0.61 6.76 -46.71
N PHE A 91 -1.26 6.79 -45.54
CA PHE A 91 -1.87 7.97 -44.95
C PHE A 91 -1.20 8.30 -43.62
N THR A 92 -0.09 9.02 -43.68
CA THR A 92 0.76 9.32 -42.51
C THR A 92 -0.02 10.05 -41.41
N GLY A 93 -0.04 9.47 -40.21
CA GLY A 93 -0.67 10.06 -39.02
C GLY A 93 -2.18 9.80 -38.88
N GLU A 94 -2.80 9.15 -39.85
CA GLU A 94 -4.23 8.82 -39.81
C GLU A 94 -4.50 7.49 -39.08
N THR A 95 -5.68 7.38 -38.47
CA THR A 95 -6.15 6.14 -37.81
C THR A 95 -7.37 5.60 -38.56
N SER A 96 -7.25 4.40 -39.11
CA SER A 96 -8.34 3.76 -39.86
C SER A 96 -9.39 3.13 -38.94
N ALA A 97 -10.60 2.91 -39.46
CA ALA A 97 -11.66 2.20 -38.74
C ALA A 97 -11.24 0.74 -38.45
N GLU A 98 -10.46 0.14 -39.34
CA GLU A 98 -9.91 -1.20 -39.21
C GLU A 98 -8.92 -1.30 -38.05
N MET A 99 -8.03 -0.32 -37.90
CA MET A 99 -7.09 -0.27 -36.77
C MET A 99 -7.83 -0.14 -35.44
N LEU A 100 -8.85 0.73 -35.36
CA LEU A 100 -9.68 0.87 -34.17
C LEU A 100 -10.40 -0.44 -33.83
N LYS A 101 -10.93 -1.13 -34.83
CA LYS A 101 -11.62 -2.41 -34.64
C LYS A 101 -10.65 -3.51 -34.21
N ASP A 102 -9.44 -3.54 -34.76
CA ASP A 102 -8.40 -4.52 -34.45
C ASP A 102 -7.95 -4.43 -32.98
N ILE A 103 -7.80 -3.21 -32.45
CA ILE A 103 -7.53 -3.03 -31.01
C ILE A 103 -8.75 -3.29 -30.13
N GLY A 104 -9.92 -3.59 -30.70
CA GLY A 104 -11.16 -3.90 -29.99
C GLY A 104 -12.00 -2.69 -29.59
N ALA A 105 -11.78 -1.52 -30.18
CA ALA A 105 -12.65 -0.36 -29.97
C ALA A 105 -14.03 -0.61 -30.59
N GLU A 106 -15.08 -0.18 -29.90
CA GLU A 106 -16.47 -0.37 -30.33
C GLU A 106 -17.09 0.90 -30.91
N TYR A 107 -16.51 2.06 -30.62
CA TYR A 107 -16.99 3.37 -31.03
C TYR A 107 -15.91 4.19 -31.75
N THR A 108 -16.33 5.23 -32.46
CA THR A 108 -15.46 6.35 -32.84
C THR A 108 -16.22 7.68 -32.81
N LEU A 109 -15.53 8.75 -32.44
CA LEU A 109 -16.01 10.12 -32.50
C LEU A 109 -15.77 10.70 -33.89
N VAL A 110 -16.70 11.49 -34.41
CA VAL A 110 -16.53 12.21 -35.68
C VAL A 110 -17.16 13.59 -35.60
N GLY A 111 -16.51 14.58 -36.21
CA GLY A 111 -17.05 15.95 -36.31
C GLY A 111 -16.93 16.76 -35.02
N HIS A 112 -16.03 16.40 -34.11
CA HIS A 112 -15.75 17.21 -32.92
C HIS A 112 -15.33 18.64 -33.33
N SER A 113 -15.68 19.65 -32.54
CA SER A 113 -15.53 21.07 -32.91
C SER A 113 -14.10 21.44 -33.33
N GLU A 114 -13.10 20.95 -32.60
CA GLU A 114 -11.68 21.21 -32.87
C GLU A 114 -11.19 20.63 -34.21
N ARG A 115 -11.86 19.59 -34.73
CA ARG A 115 -11.59 19.06 -36.08
C ARG A 115 -12.27 19.91 -37.16
N ARG A 116 -13.48 20.41 -36.88
CA ARG A 116 -14.19 21.34 -37.78
C ARG A 116 -13.46 22.68 -37.90
N GLU A 117 -12.88 23.16 -36.81
CA GLU A 117 -11.99 24.35 -36.82
C GLU A 117 -10.75 24.16 -37.68
N LYS A 118 -10.27 22.91 -37.84
CA LYS A 118 -9.19 22.53 -38.75
C LYS A 118 -9.65 22.27 -40.20
N GLY A 119 -10.91 22.58 -40.53
CA GLY A 119 -11.43 22.54 -41.89
C GLY A 119 -12.27 21.32 -42.27
N GLU A 120 -12.67 20.47 -41.31
CA GLU A 120 -13.58 19.37 -41.61
C GLU A 120 -15.00 19.87 -41.95
N SER A 121 -15.40 19.67 -43.20
CA SER A 121 -16.74 20.00 -43.68
C SER A 121 -17.78 18.97 -43.22
N ASN A 122 -19.07 19.37 -43.20
CA ASN A 122 -20.19 18.48 -42.89
C ASN A 122 -20.18 17.21 -43.75
N GLU A 123 -19.79 17.34 -45.02
CA GLU A 123 -19.72 16.23 -45.98
C GLU A 123 -18.60 15.25 -45.65
N VAL A 124 -17.42 15.74 -45.28
CA VAL A 124 -16.28 14.89 -44.88
C VAL A 124 -16.63 14.12 -43.61
N VAL A 125 -17.19 14.80 -42.62
CA VAL A 125 -17.59 14.20 -41.35
C VAL A 125 -18.68 13.12 -41.55
N ALA A 126 -19.66 13.38 -42.42
CA ALA A 126 -20.70 12.40 -42.71
C ALA A 126 -20.15 11.14 -43.41
N LYS A 127 -19.16 11.29 -44.30
CA LYS A 127 -18.45 10.16 -44.92
C LYS A 127 -17.65 9.35 -43.91
N LYS A 128 -16.98 10.01 -42.94
CA LYS A 128 -16.32 9.35 -41.81
C LYS A 128 -17.28 8.50 -40.99
N ALA A 129 -18.44 9.05 -40.64
CA ALA A 129 -19.48 8.31 -39.92
C ALA A 129 -19.95 7.07 -40.69
N ALA A 130 -20.28 7.24 -41.98
CA ALA A 130 -20.75 6.14 -42.81
C ALA A 130 -19.68 5.03 -42.96
N TYR A 131 -18.42 5.42 -43.16
CA TYR A 131 -17.30 4.48 -43.25
C TYR A 131 -17.11 3.69 -41.94
N ALA A 132 -17.12 4.37 -40.80
CA ALA A 132 -17.00 3.72 -39.50
C ALA A 132 -18.14 2.71 -39.23
N LEU A 133 -19.38 3.09 -39.55
CA LEU A 133 -20.55 2.22 -39.44
C LEU A 133 -20.44 0.99 -40.35
N GLU A 134 -20.00 1.18 -41.60
CA GLU A 134 -19.75 0.08 -42.55
C GLU A 134 -18.71 -0.90 -42.03
N LYS A 135 -17.62 -0.40 -41.43
CA LYS A 135 -16.59 -1.25 -40.82
C LYS A 135 -17.00 -1.82 -39.46
N GLY A 136 -18.21 -1.50 -38.97
CA GLY A 136 -18.82 -2.14 -37.81
C GLY A 136 -18.54 -1.45 -36.47
N LEU A 137 -17.97 -0.24 -36.49
CA LEU A 137 -17.92 0.63 -35.32
C LEU A 137 -19.27 1.34 -35.14
N SER A 138 -19.58 1.68 -33.89
CA SER A 138 -20.65 2.65 -33.59
C SER A 138 -20.09 4.07 -33.65
N VAL A 139 -20.94 5.07 -33.88
CA VAL A 139 -20.48 6.45 -34.11
C VAL A 139 -21.06 7.42 -33.08
N ILE A 140 -20.18 8.21 -32.48
CA ILE A 140 -20.56 9.41 -31.72
C ILE A 140 -20.43 10.60 -32.67
N ALA A 141 -21.56 11.05 -33.20
CA ALA A 141 -21.65 12.11 -34.20
C ALA A 141 -21.78 13.48 -33.55
N CYS A 142 -20.71 14.27 -33.57
CA CYS A 142 -20.65 15.57 -32.92
C CYS A 142 -21.21 16.67 -33.83
N ILE A 143 -22.13 17.45 -33.28
CA ILE A 143 -22.80 18.58 -33.92
C ILE A 143 -22.92 19.76 -32.96
N GLY A 144 -22.94 20.97 -33.47
CA GLY A 144 -23.03 22.16 -32.65
C GLY A 144 -22.76 23.44 -33.43
N GLU A 145 -23.24 24.54 -32.86
CA GLU A 145 -23.10 25.88 -33.41
C GLU A 145 -22.04 26.70 -32.67
N THR A 146 -21.48 27.70 -33.35
CA THR A 146 -20.58 28.68 -32.75
C THR A 146 -21.34 29.74 -31.95
N LYS A 147 -20.63 30.49 -31.10
CA LYS A 147 -21.21 31.59 -30.31
C LYS A 147 -21.96 32.59 -31.19
N THR A 148 -21.34 33.01 -32.29
CA THR A 148 -21.92 33.96 -33.25
C THR A 148 -23.19 33.42 -33.91
N GLN A 149 -23.24 32.11 -34.18
CA GLN A 149 -24.44 31.47 -34.73
C GLN A 149 -25.57 31.39 -33.70
N ARG A 150 -25.25 31.11 -32.43
CA ARG A 150 -26.23 31.14 -31.32
C ARG A 150 -26.80 32.54 -31.13
N GLU A 151 -25.94 33.56 -31.06
CA GLU A 151 -26.35 34.96 -30.91
C GLU A 151 -27.19 35.46 -32.09
N ALA A 152 -26.98 34.90 -33.28
CA ALA A 152 -27.80 35.14 -34.46
C ALA A 152 -29.10 34.30 -34.53
N ASN A 153 -29.44 33.55 -33.47
CA ASN A 153 -30.59 32.62 -33.41
C ASN A 153 -30.60 31.55 -34.52
N LYS A 154 -29.41 31.08 -34.94
CA LYS A 154 -29.25 30.07 -36.00
C LYS A 154 -28.99 28.65 -35.47
N THR A 155 -29.04 28.41 -34.16
CA THR A 155 -28.71 27.10 -33.55
C THR A 155 -29.40 25.92 -34.25
N VAL A 156 -30.73 25.93 -34.33
CA VAL A 156 -31.48 24.80 -34.92
C VAL A 156 -31.11 24.62 -36.39
N ALA A 157 -31.01 25.72 -37.16
CA ALA A 157 -30.66 25.66 -38.57
C ALA A 157 -29.28 25.00 -38.80
N VAL A 158 -28.26 25.43 -38.05
CA VAL A 158 -26.89 24.88 -38.13
C VAL A 158 -26.87 23.40 -37.76
N VAL A 159 -27.49 23.04 -36.65
CA VAL A 159 -27.54 21.66 -36.16
C VAL A 159 -28.27 20.75 -37.15
N THR A 160 -29.39 21.21 -37.73
CA THR A 160 -30.11 20.43 -38.76
C THR A 160 -29.35 20.32 -40.08
N GLU A 161 -28.59 21.35 -40.48
CA GLU A 161 -27.74 21.28 -41.68
C GLU A 161 -26.63 20.24 -41.53
N GLN A 162 -26.00 20.18 -40.35
CA GLN A 162 -25.02 19.15 -40.02
C GLN A 162 -25.64 17.75 -40.04
N LEU A 163 -26.85 17.60 -39.49
CA LEU A 163 -27.60 16.34 -39.50
C LEU A 163 -28.06 15.91 -40.90
N ASP A 164 -28.46 16.85 -41.76
CA ASP A 164 -28.82 16.58 -43.15
C ASP A 164 -27.62 15.99 -43.92
N ALA A 165 -26.39 16.41 -43.62
CA ALA A 165 -25.20 15.79 -44.18
C ALA A 165 -25.03 14.34 -43.72
N TYR A 166 -25.22 14.05 -42.43
CA TYR A 166 -25.20 12.66 -41.93
C TYR A 166 -26.29 11.80 -42.60
N ALA A 167 -27.53 12.27 -42.72
CA ALA A 167 -28.64 11.51 -43.31
C ALA A 167 -28.42 11.11 -44.79
N LYS A 168 -27.59 11.86 -45.53
CA LYS A 168 -27.23 11.48 -46.91
C LYS A 168 -26.49 10.15 -46.95
N HIS A 169 -25.59 9.92 -46.00
CA HIS A 169 -24.65 8.78 -46.00
C HIS A 169 -24.98 7.70 -44.96
N VAL A 170 -25.53 8.08 -43.82
CA VAL A 170 -25.87 7.17 -42.71
C VAL A 170 -27.26 6.58 -42.92
N LYS A 171 -27.32 5.24 -43.05
CA LYS A 171 -28.58 4.48 -43.18
C LYS A 171 -29.00 3.79 -41.89
N ASP A 172 -28.03 3.27 -41.13
CA ASP A 172 -28.28 2.62 -39.84
C ASP A 172 -28.05 3.61 -38.69
N TRP A 173 -29.15 4.15 -38.15
CA TRP A 173 -29.14 5.06 -37.00
C TRP A 173 -29.12 4.32 -35.66
N SER A 174 -29.29 3.00 -35.63
CA SER A 174 -29.31 2.23 -34.38
C SER A 174 -27.94 2.19 -33.67
N LYS A 175 -26.87 2.43 -34.42
CA LYS A 175 -25.48 2.51 -33.95
C LYS A 175 -24.93 3.93 -33.86
N VAL A 176 -25.81 4.93 -33.96
CA VAL A 176 -25.42 6.34 -33.87
C VAL A 176 -25.84 6.91 -32.53
N VAL A 177 -24.92 7.67 -31.93
CA VAL A 177 -25.18 8.54 -30.78
C VAL A 177 -24.90 9.96 -31.25
N ILE A 178 -25.88 10.85 -31.14
CA ILE A 178 -25.72 12.25 -31.55
C ILE A 178 -25.22 13.04 -30.34
N ALA A 179 -24.03 13.63 -30.44
CA ALA A 179 -23.49 14.51 -29.41
C ALA A 179 -23.73 15.97 -29.79
N TYR A 180 -24.67 16.62 -29.11
CA TYR A 180 -24.85 18.07 -29.22
C TYR A 180 -23.82 18.78 -28.35
N GLU A 181 -22.83 19.39 -28.99
CA GLU A 181 -21.69 20.07 -28.39
C GLU A 181 -21.66 21.54 -28.85
N PRO A 182 -22.42 22.44 -28.19
CA PRO A 182 -22.36 23.86 -28.53
C PRO A 182 -20.94 24.39 -28.31
N VAL A 183 -20.28 24.84 -29.38
CA VAL A 183 -18.85 25.19 -29.38
C VAL A 183 -18.53 26.26 -28.34
N TRP A 184 -19.47 27.19 -28.12
CA TRP A 184 -19.34 28.26 -27.15
C TRP A 184 -19.35 27.80 -25.69
N ALA A 185 -19.76 26.56 -25.41
CA ALA A 185 -19.74 25.94 -24.09
C ALA A 185 -18.60 24.93 -23.92
N ILE A 186 -17.74 24.70 -24.91
CA ILE A 186 -16.64 23.72 -24.81
C ILE A 186 -15.37 24.45 -24.39
N GLY A 187 -14.83 24.15 -23.21
CA GLY A 187 -13.55 24.71 -22.75
C GLY A 187 -13.56 26.21 -22.40
N THR A 188 -14.71 26.87 -22.45
CA THR A 188 -14.88 28.31 -22.19
C THR A 188 -15.34 28.62 -20.76
N GLY A 189 -15.77 27.61 -19.99
CA GLY A 189 -16.38 27.79 -18.66
C GLY A 189 -17.83 28.28 -18.68
N LEU A 190 -18.39 28.57 -19.87
CA LEU A 190 -19.81 28.88 -20.04
C LEU A 190 -20.61 27.57 -20.17
N THR A 191 -21.77 27.52 -19.53
CA THR A 191 -22.67 26.35 -19.56
C THR A 191 -24.03 26.76 -20.09
N ALA A 192 -24.60 25.96 -21.00
CA ALA A 192 -26.00 26.13 -21.39
C ALA A 192 -26.89 25.76 -20.20
N SER A 193 -28.01 26.48 -20.02
CA SER A 193 -29.01 26.07 -19.04
C SER A 193 -29.63 24.73 -19.46
N PRO A 194 -30.16 23.94 -18.51
CA PRO A 194 -30.85 22.70 -18.85
C PRO A 194 -32.00 22.87 -19.84
N GLU A 195 -32.69 24.01 -19.82
CA GLU A 195 -33.76 24.37 -20.76
C GLU A 195 -33.22 24.63 -22.16
N GLN A 196 -32.10 25.35 -22.27
CA GLN A 196 -31.43 25.62 -23.55
C GLN A 196 -30.95 24.32 -24.21
N ALA A 197 -30.37 23.40 -23.42
CA ALA A 197 -29.99 22.09 -23.92
C ALA A 197 -31.21 21.29 -24.40
N GLN A 198 -32.26 21.21 -23.57
CA GLN A 198 -33.50 20.50 -23.89
C GLN A 198 -34.19 21.04 -25.16
N GLU A 199 -34.18 22.36 -25.38
CA GLU A 199 -34.75 22.97 -26.59
C GLU A 199 -34.10 22.40 -27.87
N VAL A 200 -32.77 22.33 -27.89
CA VAL A 200 -32.02 21.83 -29.05
C VAL A 200 -32.17 20.32 -29.19
N HIS A 201 -32.14 19.56 -28.09
CA HIS A 201 -32.37 18.12 -28.14
C HIS A 201 -33.76 17.76 -28.64
N ALA A 202 -34.80 18.48 -28.21
CA ALA A 202 -36.15 18.31 -28.73
C ALA A 202 -36.22 18.64 -30.24
N ALA A 203 -35.49 19.66 -30.70
CA ALA A 203 -35.40 19.98 -32.13
C ALA A 203 -34.71 18.86 -32.93
N ILE A 204 -33.62 18.28 -32.42
CA ILE A 204 -32.93 17.13 -33.04
C ILE A 204 -33.87 15.91 -33.08
N ARG A 205 -34.58 15.62 -31.98
CA ARG A 205 -35.56 14.53 -31.90
C ARG A 205 -36.67 14.69 -32.94
N LYS A 206 -37.20 15.91 -33.07
CA LYS A 206 -38.21 16.25 -34.09
C LYS A 206 -37.66 16.09 -35.50
N TRP A 207 -36.42 16.53 -35.73
CA TRP A 207 -35.75 16.36 -37.02
C TRP A 207 -35.62 14.87 -37.37
N LEU A 208 -35.12 14.03 -36.45
CA LEU A 208 -35.01 12.56 -36.64
C LEU A 208 -36.34 11.94 -37.03
N SER A 209 -37.41 12.31 -36.32
CA SER A 209 -38.77 11.78 -36.58
C SER A 209 -39.26 12.15 -37.98
N SER A 210 -38.96 13.37 -38.43
CA SER A 210 -39.42 13.90 -39.72
C SER A 210 -38.56 13.51 -40.93
N LYS A 211 -37.25 13.37 -40.76
CA LYS A 211 -36.28 13.19 -41.86
C LYS A 211 -35.72 11.78 -41.96
N VAL A 212 -35.70 11.03 -40.86
CA VAL A 212 -35.15 9.67 -40.81
C VAL A 212 -36.29 8.67 -40.61
N SER A 213 -36.84 8.60 -39.42
CA SER A 213 -38.05 7.83 -39.10
C SER A 213 -38.45 8.05 -37.64
N LYS A 214 -39.71 7.75 -37.31
CA LYS A 214 -40.18 7.70 -35.92
C LYS A 214 -39.35 6.71 -35.07
N GLN A 215 -39.05 5.53 -35.62
CA GLN A 215 -38.23 4.53 -34.93
C GLN A 215 -36.83 5.08 -34.61
N ALA A 216 -36.18 5.75 -35.56
CA ALA A 216 -34.88 6.36 -35.32
C ALA A 216 -34.95 7.47 -34.26
N ALA A 217 -36.01 8.28 -34.23
CA ALA A 217 -36.21 9.26 -33.16
C ALA A 217 -36.35 8.60 -31.78
N ASP A 218 -37.09 7.51 -31.70
CA ASP A 218 -37.35 6.78 -30.46
C ASP A 218 -36.10 6.04 -29.94
N SER A 219 -35.23 5.54 -30.82
CA SER A 219 -34.08 4.71 -30.45
C SER A 219 -32.73 5.43 -30.41
N THR A 220 -32.51 6.45 -31.26
CA THR A 220 -31.21 7.15 -31.34
C THR A 220 -30.97 7.92 -30.06
N ARG A 221 -29.80 7.75 -29.44
CA ARG A 221 -29.46 8.48 -28.22
C ARG A 221 -28.92 9.86 -28.58
N ILE A 222 -29.42 10.89 -27.90
CA ILE A 222 -28.94 12.25 -28.05
C ILE A 222 -28.31 12.69 -26.74
N ILE A 223 -27.02 13.00 -26.77
CA ILE A 223 -26.22 13.35 -25.59
C ILE A 223 -25.78 14.81 -25.65
N TYR A 224 -25.50 15.38 -24.49
CA TYR A 224 -25.05 16.76 -24.33
C TYR A 224 -23.55 16.84 -24.03
N GLY A 225 -22.81 17.71 -24.71
CA GLY A 225 -21.35 17.86 -24.50
C GLY A 225 -20.85 19.25 -24.08
N GLY A 226 -21.75 20.21 -23.80
CA GLY A 226 -21.32 21.57 -23.42
C GLY A 226 -21.01 21.74 -21.93
N SER A 227 -19.73 21.72 -21.53
CA SER A 227 -19.26 21.96 -20.15
C SER A 227 -20.00 21.16 -19.05
N VAL A 228 -20.15 19.86 -19.27
CA VAL A 228 -20.73 18.95 -18.26
C VAL A 228 -19.75 18.76 -17.10
N THR A 229 -20.23 18.93 -15.87
CA THR A 229 -19.51 18.74 -14.61
C THR A 229 -20.35 17.92 -13.64
N ALA A 230 -19.75 17.43 -12.56
CA ALA A 230 -20.49 16.72 -11.51
C ALA A 230 -21.61 17.60 -10.89
N SER A 231 -21.45 18.92 -10.88
CA SER A 231 -22.43 19.85 -10.28
C SER A 231 -23.67 20.08 -11.14
N ASN A 232 -23.58 20.00 -12.48
CA ASN A 232 -24.72 20.25 -13.36
C ASN A 232 -25.31 18.98 -14.00
N ALA A 233 -24.60 17.84 -13.96
CA ALA A 233 -25.01 16.61 -14.62
C ALA A 233 -26.39 16.11 -14.17
N SER A 234 -26.72 16.21 -12.87
CA SER A 234 -28.01 15.71 -12.37
C SER A 234 -29.19 16.49 -12.95
N GLU A 235 -29.15 17.83 -12.97
CA GLU A 235 -30.22 18.66 -13.52
C GLU A 235 -30.40 18.45 -15.03
N LEU A 236 -29.29 18.32 -15.78
CA LEU A 236 -29.32 18.02 -17.21
C LEU A 236 -29.93 16.63 -17.48
N SER A 237 -29.59 15.61 -16.69
CA SER A 237 -30.08 14.23 -16.87
C SER A 237 -31.60 14.07 -16.68
N GLN A 238 -32.23 15.03 -16.02
CA GLN A 238 -33.67 15.05 -15.76
C GLN A 238 -34.49 15.55 -16.96
N LYS A 239 -33.85 16.11 -17.98
CA LYS A 239 -34.54 16.57 -19.18
C LYS A 239 -34.97 15.38 -20.06
N ASP A 240 -36.09 15.55 -20.77
CA ASP A 240 -36.77 14.45 -21.45
C ASP A 240 -35.99 13.88 -22.64
N ASP A 241 -35.30 14.75 -23.39
CA ASP A 241 -34.57 14.38 -24.61
C ASP A 241 -33.04 14.26 -24.42
N ILE A 242 -32.54 14.49 -23.20
CA ILE A 242 -31.14 14.31 -22.84
C ILE A 242 -30.91 12.85 -22.42
N ASP A 243 -30.35 12.06 -23.32
CA ASP A 243 -30.07 10.64 -23.11
C ASP A 243 -28.66 10.39 -22.57
N GLY A 244 -27.91 11.42 -22.19
CA GLY A 244 -26.53 11.25 -21.75
C GLY A 244 -25.62 12.45 -21.93
N PHE A 245 -24.31 12.21 -21.76
CA PHE A 245 -23.26 13.22 -21.83
C PHE A 245 -22.07 12.79 -22.69
N LEU A 246 -21.42 13.78 -23.32
CA LEU A 246 -20.06 13.68 -23.83
C LEU A 246 -19.17 14.62 -23.01
N VAL A 247 -18.31 14.07 -22.16
CA VAL A 247 -17.59 14.80 -21.12
C VAL A 247 -16.14 15.00 -21.54
N GLY A 248 -15.70 16.25 -21.61
CA GLY A 248 -14.30 16.62 -21.87
C GLY A 248 -13.44 16.57 -20.60
N GLY A 249 -12.95 17.72 -20.14
CA GLY A 249 -11.96 17.80 -19.05
C GLY A 249 -12.39 17.19 -17.70
N ALA A 250 -13.69 17.10 -17.41
CA ALA A 250 -14.16 16.41 -16.20
C ALA A 250 -14.01 14.87 -16.28
N SER A 251 -13.87 14.31 -17.49
CA SER A 251 -13.61 12.87 -17.69
C SER A 251 -12.19 12.44 -17.32
N LEU A 252 -11.28 13.40 -17.17
CA LEU A 252 -9.89 13.21 -16.76
C LEU A 252 -9.70 13.29 -15.24
N LYS A 253 -10.80 13.27 -14.48
CA LYS A 253 -10.84 13.50 -13.03
C LYS A 253 -11.74 12.45 -12.36
N PRO A 254 -11.56 12.20 -11.05
CA PRO A 254 -12.45 11.32 -10.28
C PRO A 254 -13.93 11.70 -10.35
N ASP A 255 -14.23 12.99 -10.54
CA ASP A 255 -15.60 13.50 -10.71
C ASP A 255 -16.34 12.86 -11.90
N PHE A 256 -15.64 12.23 -12.85
CA PHE A 256 -16.27 11.51 -13.93
C PHE A 256 -17.22 10.41 -13.44
N LEU A 257 -16.90 9.74 -12.33
CA LEU A 257 -17.75 8.69 -11.77
C LEU A 257 -19.07 9.25 -11.23
N LYS A 258 -19.05 10.48 -10.68
CA LYS A 258 -20.26 11.19 -10.25
C LYS A 258 -21.15 11.51 -11.45
N ILE A 259 -20.56 11.86 -12.59
CA ILE A 259 -21.31 12.10 -13.83
C ILE A 259 -21.92 10.79 -14.36
N ILE A 260 -21.17 9.68 -14.33
CA ILE A 260 -21.69 8.34 -14.68
C ILE A 260 -22.91 7.96 -13.82
N ASN A 261 -22.90 8.33 -12.55
CA ASN A 261 -23.93 7.98 -11.57
C ASN A 261 -24.99 9.07 -11.34
N CYS A 262 -24.98 10.17 -12.09
CA CYS A 262 -25.82 11.35 -11.79
C CYS A 262 -27.34 11.11 -11.79
N GLY A 263 -27.79 10.03 -12.43
CA GLY A 263 -29.19 9.61 -12.48
C GLY A 263 -29.68 8.86 -11.23
N ASP A 264 -28.78 8.49 -10.31
CA ASP A 264 -29.10 7.85 -9.04
C ASP A 264 -28.35 8.57 -7.90
N ALA A 265 -29.06 9.46 -7.20
CA ALA A 265 -28.52 10.23 -6.09
C ALA A 265 -28.03 9.38 -4.91
N ASN A 266 -28.43 8.10 -4.84
CA ASN A 266 -28.01 7.17 -3.79
C ASN A 266 -27.01 6.12 -4.28
N ALA A 267 -26.59 6.17 -5.54
CA ALA A 267 -25.57 5.25 -6.03
C ALA A 267 -24.26 5.51 -5.28
N LYS A 268 -23.68 4.46 -4.70
CA LYS A 268 -22.27 4.47 -4.32
C LYS A 268 -21.47 4.73 -5.59
N VAL A 269 -21.04 5.97 -5.76
CA VAL A 269 -20.19 6.39 -6.85
C VAL A 269 -18.83 5.77 -6.53
N GLY A 270 -18.38 4.80 -7.32
CA GLY A 270 -16.97 4.36 -7.19
C GLY A 270 -16.03 5.58 -7.34
N GLY A 271 -14.79 5.45 -6.94
CA GLY A 271 -13.81 6.54 -6.93
C GLY A 271 -12.87 6.45 -5.74
N PRO A 272 -11.88 7.36 -5.63
CA PRO A 272 -10.95 7.32 -4.53
C PRO A 272 -11.68 7.54 -3.22
N VAL A 273 -11.47 6.62 -2.28
CA VAL A 273 -12.03 6.70 -0.94
C VAL A 273 -11.30 7.78 -0.15
N ASN A 274 -12.05 8.67 0.49
CA ASN A 274 -11.47 9.66 1.39
C ASN A 274 -11.08 8.99 2.70
N VAL A 275 -9.77 8.89 2.93
CA VAL A 275 -9.17 8.25 4.08
C VAL A 275 -8.53 9.31 4.98
N ALA A 276 -8.70 9.15 6.29
CA ALA A 276 -7.95 9.89 7.30
C ALA A 276 -7.02 8.97 8.09
N ILE A 277 -5.97 9.55 8.65
CA ILE A 277 -4.99 8.84 9.47
C ILE A 277 -5.04 9.39 10.89
N ASN A 278 -5.35 8.56 11.87
CA ASN A 278 -5.22 8.90 13.29
C ASN A 278 -3.90 8.34 13.84
N GLY A 279 -2.99 9.23 14.25
CA GLY A 279 -1.63 8.92 14.67
C GLY A 279 -0.63 8.95 13.51
N PHE A 280 0.20 9.98 13.46
CA PHE A 280 1.17 10.24 12.37
C PHE A 280 2.57 9.68 12.69
N GLY A 281 2.59 8.48 13.27
CA GLY A 281 3.78 7.70 13.60
C GLY A 281 4.37 6.97 12.40
N ARG A 282 5.15 5.90 12.63
CA ARG A 282 5.77 5.08 11.58
C ARG A 282 4.73 4.60 10.55
N ILE A 283 3.71 3.87 11.00
CA ILE A 283 2.66 3.34 10.13
C ILE A 283 1.87 4.48 9.46
N GLY A 284 1.41 5.48 10.21
CA GLY A 284 0.62 6.57 9.64
C GLY A 284 1.34 7.33 8.52
N ARG A 285 2.64 7.64 8.68
CA ARG A 285 3.41 8.30 7.62
C ARG A 285 3.62 7.41 6.40
N LEU A 286 3.89 6.12 6.62
CA LEU A 286 4.14 5.18 5.52
C LEU A 286 2.85 4.79 4.78
N VAL A 287 1.71 4.73 5.45
CA VAL A 287 0.39 4.65 4.82
C VAL A 287 0.16 5.85 3.91
N LEU A 288 0.49 7.07 4.36
CA LEU A 288 0.40 8.27 3.52
C LEU A 288 1.34 8.19 2.30
N ARG A 289 2.60 7.75 2.51
CA ARG A 289 3.57 7.57 1.41
C ARG A 289 3.09 6.54 0.40
N ALA A 290 2.64 5.37 0.84
CA ALA A 290 2.15 4.30 -0.02
C ALA A 290 0.86 4.70 -0.77
N ALA A 291 0.03 5.56 -0.19
CA ALA A 291 -1.19 6.05 -0.84
C ALA A 291 -0.91 7.03 -2.01
N GLN A 292 0.30 7.60 -2.11
CA GLN A 292 0.59 8.59 -3.16
C GLN A 292 0.55 8.00 -4.57
N SER A 293 0.91 6.72 -4.71
CA SER A 293 0.85 5.98 -5.97
C SER A 293 -0.47 5.24 -6.18
N ASN A 294 -1.48 5.49 -5.33
CA ASN A 294 -2.73 4.76 -5.32
C ASN A 294 -3.90 5.66 -5.74
N PRO A 295 -4.44 5.51 -6.97
CA PRO A 295 -5.53 6.35 -7.46
C PRO A 295 -6.88 6.08 -6.79
N LEU A 296 -6.99 5.01 -5.98
CA LEU A 296 -8.21 4.59 -5.28
C LEU A 296 -8.28 5.11 -3.83
N ILE A 297 -7.21 5.74 -3.33
CA ILE A 297 -7.16 6.22 -1.97
C ILE A 297 -6.75 7.69 -1.97
N ASN A 298 -7.58 8.52 -1.34
CA ASN A 298 -7.33 9.93 -1.18
C ASN A 298 -7.16 10.25 0.31
N ILE A 299 -5.93 10.54 0.73
CA ILE A 299 -5.66 10.96 2.11
C ILE A 299 -6.08 12.43 2.26
N VAL A 300 -7.17 12.67 2.98
CA VAL A 300 -7.78 14.01 3.13
C VAL A 300 -7.51 14.65 4.49
N ALA A 301 -7.20 13.84 5.50
CA ALA A 301 -6.95 14.35 6.85
C ALA A 301 -5.97 13.49 7.65
N VAL A 302 -5.31 14.13 8.61
CA VAL A 302 -4.43 13.51 9.61
C VAL A 302 -4.78 14.09 10.98
N ASN A 303 -4.76 13.26 12.02
CA ASN A 303 -4.82 13.72 13.41
C ASN A 303 -3.58 13.24 14.17
N ASP A 304 -2.85 14.16 14.80
CA ASP A 304 -1.87 13.82 15.83
C ASP A 304 -1.71 14.97 16.83
N PRO A 305 -2.08 14.80 18.11
CA PRO A 305 -2.03 15.88 19.10
C PRO A 305 -0.61 16.26 19.53
N PHE A 306 0.41 15.54 19.08
CA PHE A 306 1.80 15.75 19.49
C PHE A 306 2.67 16.35 18.39
N ILE A 307 2.13 16.51 17.17
CA ILE A 307 2.91 16.88 15.99
C ILE A 307 2.22 18.03 15.24
N PRO A 308 2.74 19.27 15.31
CA PRO A 308 2.21 20.39 14.52
C PRO A 308 2.55 20.26 13.02
N THR A 309 1.87 21.04 12.16
CA THR A 309 1.96 20.92 10.69
C THR A 309 3.39 21.04 10.13
N HIS A 310 4.17 22.03 10.59
CA HIS A 310 5.57 22.19 10.20
C HIS A 310 6.45 20.99 10.58
N TYR A 311 6.14 20.33 11.70
CA TYR A 311 6.87 19.13 12.12
C TYR A 311 6.42 17.90 11.34
N MET A 312 5.12 17.81 10.98
CA MET A 312 4.62 16.77 10.07
C MET A 312 5.29 16.85 8.69
N GLU A 313 5.49 18.07 8.14
CA GLU A 313 6.26 18.26 6.90
C GLU A 313 7.65 17.64 7.03
N TYR A 314 8.40 18.02 8.07
CA TYR A 314 9.75 17.53 8.29
C TYR A 314 9.79 16.00 8.41
N MET A 315 8.92 15.41 9.24
CA MET A 315 8.88 13.96 9.49
C MET A 315 8.41 13.16 8.27
N LEU A 316 7.59 13.75 7.39
CA LEU A 316 7.20 13.11 6.14
C LEU A 316 8.32 13.22 5.10
N LYS A 317 8.98 14.38 5.01
CA LYS A 317 10.04 14.66 4.04
C LYS A 317 11.28 13.79 4.28
N TYR A 318 11.69 13.62 5.53
CA TYR A 318 12.89 12.87 5.89
C TYR A 318 12.55 11.62 6.71
N ASP A 319 12.86 10.44 6.18
CA ASP A 319 12.74 9.16 6.89
C ASP A 319 14.10 8.44 6.86
N THR A 320 14.59 8.04 8.04
CA THR A 320 15.89 7.35 8.17
C THR A 320 15.93 6.00 7.48
N VAL A 321 14.79 5.30 7.42
CA VAL A 321 14.70 3.95 6.86
C VAL A 321 14.31 4.02 5.38
N HIS A 322 13.21 4.73 5.10
CA HIS A 322 12.59 4.78 3.76
C HIS A 322 13.05 5.98 2.92
N GLY A 323 14.14 6.63 3.33
CA GLY A 323 14.75 7.74 2.62
C GLY A 323 13.90 9.01 2.53
N VAL A 324 14.35 9.93 1.69
CA VAL A 324 13.67 11.20 1.40
C VAL A 324 12.40 10.93 0.60
N PHE A 325 11.32 11.62 0.96
CA PHE A 325 10.06 11.50 0.25
C PHE A 325 10.19 11.96 -1.21
N ASN A 326 9.79 11.10 -2.15
CA ASN A 326 9.86 11.37 -3.59
C ASN A 326 8.62 12.17 -4.06
N GLY A 327 8.53 13.42 -3.60
CA GLY A 327 7.43 14.34 -3.92
C GLY A 327 7.62 15.68 -3.22
N THR A 328 6.65 16.59 -3.37
CA THR A 328 6.67 17.87 -2.65
C THR A 328 5.86 17.77 -1.37
N VAL A 329 6.42 18.31 -0.29
CA VAL A 329 5.72 18.49 0.98
C VAL A 329 5.96 19.92 1.44
N SER A 330 4.89 20.63 1.75
CA SER A 330 4.90 21.91 2.45
C SER A 330 3.77 21.95 3.49
N HIS A 331 3.60 23.06 4.20
CA HIS A 331 2.51 23.22 5.16
C HIS A 331 1.91 24.63 5.14
N ASP A 332 0.70 24.73 5.67
CA ASP A 332 0.14 25.98 6.22
C ASP A 332 -0.26 25.74 7.70
N ASP A 333 -0.92 26.71 8.33
CA ASP A 333 -1.29 26.61 9.75
C ASP A 333 -2.25 25.45 10.05
N GLU A 334 -3.02 25.01 9.06
CA GLU A 334 -4.10 24.04 9.23
C GLU A 334 -3.88 22.72 8.48
N ASN A 335 -2.95 22.69 7.52
CA ASN A 335 -2.79 21.59 6.57
C ASN A 335 -1.32 21.25 6.34
N ILE A 336 -1.07 19.98 6.01
CA ILE A 336 0.11 19.61 5.22
C ILE A 336 -0.31 19.57 3.74
N ILE A 337 0.59 19.97 2.85
CA ILE A 337 0.37 20.06 1.41
C ILE A 337 1.31 19.07 0.75
N VAL A 338 0.78 17.97 0.25
CA VAL A 338 1.56 16.88 -0.36
C VAL A 338 1.25 16.83 -1.83
N ASN A 339 2.26 16.99 -2.69
CA ASN A 339 2.11 17.03 -4.15
C ASN A 339 1.02 18.03 -4.60
N GLY A 340 0.95 19.19 -3.93
CA GLY A 340 -0.04 20.24 -4.18
C GLY A 340 -1.44 19.99 -3.59
N LYS A 341 -1.71 18.82 -2.99
CA LYS A 341 -2.98 18.49 -2.35
C LYS A 341 -2.96 18.87 -0.88
N LYS A 342 -3.96 19.62 -0.42
CA LYS A 342 -4.14 19.96 1.01
C LYS A 342 -4.72 18.77 1.77
N ILE A 343 -4.10 18.45 2.90
CA ILE A 343 -4.52 17.41 3.84
C ILE A 343 -4.74 18.09 5.19
N ARG A 344 -5.98 18.06 5.70
CA ARG A 344 -6.36 18.74 6.94
C ARG A 344 -5.68 18.10 8.14
N VAL A 345 -5.02 18.89 8.97
CA VAL A 345 -4.39 18.41 10.21
C VAL A 345 -5.24 18.76 11.41
N PHE A 346 -5.50 17.78 12.26
CA PHE A 346 -6.13 17.93 13.57
C PHE A 346 -5.11 17.60 14.68
N GLY A 347 -5.35 18.12 15.89
CA GLY A 347 -4.48 17.95 17.05
C GLY A 347 -5.22 17.46 18.29
N GLU A 348 -6.23 16.61 18.10
CA GLU A 348 -7.13 16.17 19.18
C GLU A 348 -6.65 14.87 19.82
N LYS A 349 -6.73 14.79 21.15
CA LYS A 349 -6.39 13.58 21.92
C LYS A 349 -7.53 12.57 22.00
N ASP A 350 -8.77 13.06 22.07
CA ASP A 350 -9.95 12.21 22.09
C ASP A 350 -10.48 12.06 20.66
N PRO A 351 -10.52 10.82 20.12
CA PRO A 351 -11.14 10.49 18.83
C PRO A 351 -12.50 11.12 18.58
N LYS A 352 -13.32 11.29 19.62
CA LYS A 352 -14.69 11.84 19.53
C LYS A 352 -14.71 13.33 19.18
N ASN A 353 -13.64 14.05 19.51
CA ASN A 353 -13.54 15.49 19.27
C ASN A 353 -13.02 15.81 17.87
N ILE A 354 -12.48 14.81 17.15
CA ILE A 354 -11.97 15.02 15.80
C ILE A 354 -13.14 15.28 14.85
N LYS A 355 -13.10 16.43 14.18
CA LYS A 355 -14.16 16.87 13.27
C LYS A 355 -13.96 16.33 11.86
N TRP A 356 -13.93 15.01 11.71
CA TRP A 356 -13.72 14.34 10.42
C TRP A 356 -14.66 14.81 9.30
N GLY A 357 -15.92 15.11 9.62
CA GLY A 357 -16.90 15.59 8.66
C GLY A 357 -16.54 16.90 7.97
N SER A 358 -15.66 17.74 8.54
CA SER A 358 -15.19 18.95 7.85
C SER A 358 -14.20 18.66 6.70
N ALA A 359 -13.70 17.42 6.62
CA ALA A 359 -12.76 16.97 5.59
C ALA A 359 -13.33 15.82 4.74
N ASP A 360 -14.64 15.55 4.83
CA ASP A 360 -15.35 14.53 4.03
C ASP A 360 -14.73 13.11 4.14
N VAL A 361 -14.29 12.75 5.36
CA VAL A 361 -13.63 11.47 5.64
C VAL A 361 -14.65 10.33 5.67
N GLN A 362 -14.34 9.24 4.95
CA GLN A 362 -15.15 8.01 4.92
C GLN A 362 -14.50 6.87 5.70
N TYR A 363 -13.17 6.75 5.63
CA TYR A 363 -12.41 5.69 6.30
C TYR A 363 -11.36 6.32 7.23
N VAL A 364 -11.14 5.70 8.39
CA VAL A 364 -10.07 6.09 9.31
C VAL A 364 -9.08 4.94 9.47
N VAL A 365 -7.81 5.20 9.21
CA VAL A 365 -6.70 4.35 9.65
C VAL A 365 -6.37 4.72 11.08
N GLU A 366 -6.67 3.83 12.01
CA GLU A 366 -6.34 3.99 13.42
C GLU A 366 -4.95 3.42 13.70
N SER A 367 -3.95 4.30 13.69
CA SER A 367 -2.53 3.98 13.83
C SER A 367 -1.84 4.62 15.03
N THR A 368 -2.60 5.04 16.05
CA THR A 368 -2.03 5.56 17.31
C THR A 368 -1.48 4.45 18.20
N GLY A 369 -2.02 3.23 18.06
CA GLY A 369 -1.75 2.11 18.96
C GLY A 369 -2.47 2.19 20.33
N ALA A 370 -3.29 3.22 20.57
CA ALA A 370 -4.03 3.42 21.81
C ALA A 370 -5.51 2.95 21.74
N PHE A 371 -6.12 3.02 20.55
CA PHE A 371 -7.54 2.75 20.33
C PHE A 371 -7.77 1.42 19.59
N THR A 372 -7.23 0.32 20.11
CA THR A 372 -7.22 -0.98 19.42
C THR A 372 -8.41 -1.91 19.72
N THR A 373 -9.42 -1.44 20.46
CA THR A 373 -10.67 -2.18 20.69
C THR A 373 -11.79 -1.60 19.83
N THR A 374 -12.82 -2.41 19.57
CA THR A 374 -13.99 -2.02 18.79
C THR A 374 -14.65 -0.78 19.39
N GLU A 375 -14.86 -0.76 20.70
CA GLU A 375 -15.45 0.38 21.40
C GLU A 375 -14.64 1.67 21.22
N LYS A 376 -13.32 1.61 21.40
CA LYS A 376 -12.44 2.77 21.31
C LYS A 376 -12.33 3.31 19.89
N ALA A 377 -12.14 2.41 18.91
CA ALA A 377 -12.06 2.78 17.50
C ALA A 377 -13.42 3.28 16.95
N SER A 378 -14.54 2.77 17.47
CA SER A 378 -15.88 3.24 17.10
C SER A 378 -16.13 4.71 17.43
N ALA A 379 -15.32 5.32 18.30
CA ALA A 379 -15.37 6.75 18.56
C ALA A 379 -15.15 7.61 17.30
N HIS A 380 -14.52 7.06 16.26
CA HIS A 380 -14.37 7.72 14.97
C HIS A 380 -15.59 7.66 14.06
N LEU A 381 -16.54 6.72 14.25
CA LEU A 381 -17.69 6.47 13.36
C LEU A 381 -18.75 7.59 13.39
N ALA A 382 -18.46 8.73 14.00
CA ALA A 382 -19.32 9.90 14.01
C ALA A 382 -19.02 10.80 12.80
N ASN A 383 -19.97 11.69 12.47
CA ASN A 383 -19.77 12.79 11.52
C ASN A 383 -19.36 12.39 10.09
N GLY A 384 -19.86 11.27 9.57
CA GLY A 384 -19.69 10.86 8.16
C GLY A 384 -18.69 9.74 7.92
N VAL A 385 -17.92 9.33 8.93
CA VAL A 385 -17.01 8.18 8.82
C VAL A 385 -17.81 6.87 8.79
N GLU A 386 -17.61 6.09 7.74
CA GLU A 386 -18.28 4.81 7.52
C GLU A 386 -17.52 3.65 8.17
N LYS A 387 -16.18 3.70 8.13
CA LYS A 387 -15.29 2.57 8.45
C LYS A 387 -14.03 2.98 9.21
N VAL A 388 -13.54 2.06 10.03
CA VAL A 388 -12.27 2.20 10.75
C VAL A 388 -11.43 0.93 10.58
N VAL A 389 -10.18 1.11 10.16
CA VAL A 389 -9.18 0.04 10.05
C VAL A 389 -8.13 0.25 11.14
N ILE A 390 -8.12 -0.63 12.15
CA ILE A 390 -7.13 -0.63 13.22
C ILE A 390 -5.83 -1.22 12.67
N SER A 391 -4.76 -0.45 12.71
CA SER A 391 -3.44 -0.85 12.21
C SER A 391 -2.65 -1.68 13.23
N ALA A 392 -3.32 -2.46 14.07
CA ALA A 392 -2.72 -3.37 15.05
C ALA A 392 -3.71 -4.50 15.40
N PRO A 393 -3.27 -5.60 16.03
CA PRO A 393 -4.18 -6.64 16.49
C PRO A 393 -5.22 -6.08 17.45
N SER A 394 -6.47 -6.46 17.22
CA SER A 394 -7.58 -6.15 18.13
C SER A 394 -7.93 -7.34 19.02
N ALA A 395 -8.36 -7.03 20.24
CA ALA A 395 -8.88 -8.04 21.16
C ALA A 395 -10.26 -8.56 20.69
N ASP A 396 -11.07 -7.69 20.11
CA ASP A 396 -12.50 -7.91 19.83
C ASP A 396 -12.91 -7.63 18.37
N ALA A 397 -12.21 -6.76 17.64
CA ALA A 397 -12.52 -6.49 16.24
C ALA A 397 -12.12 -7.66 15.32
N PRO A 398 -12.91 -7.97 14.27
CA PRO A 398 -12.54 -8.96 13.26
C PRO A 398 -11.19 -8.60 12.63
N MET A 399 -10.31 -9.60 12.51
CA MET A 399 -8.98 -9.44 11.90
C MET A 399 -8.95 -10.02 10.49
N PHE A 400 -8.34 -9.28 9.59
CA PHE A 400 -8.14 -9.67 8.19
C PHE A 400 -6.66 -9.62 7.84
N VAL A 401 -6.24 -10.56 7.00
CA VAL A 401 -4.94 -10.61 6.34
C VAL A 401 -5.20 -10.86 4.86
N MET A 402 -4.75 -9.93 4.01
CA MET A 402 -4.90 -10.04 2.56
C MET A 402 -4.18 -11.28 2.01
N GLY A 403 -4.79 -11.97 1.06
CA GLY A 403 -4.36 -13.26 0.52
C GLY A 403 -4.72 -14.46 1.42
N VAL A 404 -5.50 -14.28 2.48
CA VAL A 404 -5.78 -15.33 3.47
C VAL A 404 -7.25 -15.46 3.81
N ASN A 405 -7.89 -14.37 4.24
CA ASN A 405 -9.26 -14.41 4.75
C ASN A 405 -10.09 -13.14 4.48
N GLU A 406 -9.60 -12.25 3.62
CA GLU A 406 -10.28 -11.02 3.24
C GLU A 406 -11.70 -11.26 2.71
N GLU A 407 -11.94 -12.39 2.05
CA GLU A 407 -13.25 -12.79 1.51
C GLU A 407 -14.31 -13.00 2.59
N LEU A 408 -13.91 -13.16 3.85
CA LEU A 408 -14.81 -13.25 5.00
C LEU A 408 -15.33 -11.88 5.45
N TYR A 409 -14.77 -10.78 4.92
CA TYR A 409 -15.24 -9.44 5.21
C TYR A 409 -16.70 -9.27 4.77
N LYS A 410 -17.46 -8.54 5.59
CA LYS A 410 -18.85 -8.18 5.29
C LYS A 410 -18.98 -6.68 5.44
N SER A 411 -19.68 -6.04 4.51
CA SER A 411 -19.84 -4.57 4.51
C SER A 411 -20.61 -4.00 5.70
N ASN A 412 -21.18 -4.83 6.59
CA ASN A 412 -21.71 -4.39 7.89
C ASN A 412 -20.66 -4.35 9.02
N MET A 413 -19.42 -4.81 8.77
CA MET A 413 -18.30 -4.70 9.71
C MET A 413 -17.70 -3.30 9.60
N HIS A 414 -18.01 -2.43 10.55
CA HIS A 414 -17.58 -1.01 10.51
C HIS A 414 -16.20 -0.77 11.12
N VAL A 415 -15.79 -1.60 12.07
CA VAL A 415 -14.47 -1.55 12.68
C VAL A 415 -13.80 -2.90 12.47
N VAL A 416 -12.65 -2.90 11.82
CA VAL A 416 -11.85 -4.11 11.54
C VAL A 416 -10.40 -3.87 11.89
N SER A 417 -9.61 -4.93 11.96
CA SER A 417 -8.17 -4.87 12.23
C SER A 417 -7.39 -5.55 11.11
N ASN A 418 -6.29 -4.94 10.69
CA ASN A 418 -5.36 -5.53 9.72
C ASN A 418 -4.35 -6.49 10.39
N ALA A 419 -4.68 -7.02 11.57
CA ALA A 419 -3.81 -7.85 12.41
C ALA A 419 -2.46 -7.17 12.75
N SER A 420 -1.34 -7.90 12.70
CA SER A 420 0.01 -7.35 12.87
C SER A 420 0.89 -7.65 11.66
N CYS A 421 2.01 -6.93 11.52
CA CYS A 421 3.07 -7.23 10.55
C CYS A 421 3.51 -8.70 10.59
N THR A 422 3.83 -9.26 11.77
CA THR A 422 4.20 -10.67 11.91
C THR A 422 3.08 -11.64 11.51
N THR A 423 1.81 -11.30 11.77
CA THR A 423 0.68 -12.16 11.36
C THR A 423 0.51 -12.12 9.84
N ASN A 424 0.67 -10.95 9.22
CA ASN A 424 0.67 -10.77 7.76
C ASN A 424 1.84 -11.51 7.09
N CYS A 425 2.99 -11.66 7.75
CA CYS A 425 4.08 -12.49 7.26
C CYS A 425 3.79 -13.99 7.41
N LEU A 426 3.40 -14.42 8.60
CA LEU A 426 3.24 -15.85 8.90
C LEU A 426 2.03 -16.49 8.20
N ALA A 427 0.89 -15.80 8.14
CA ALA A 427 -0.37 -16.40 7.71
C ALA A 427 -0.38 -16.85 6.23
N PRO A 428 0.10 -16.06 5.25
CA PRO A 428 0.14 -16.50 3.85
C PRO A 428 1.00 -17.75 3.65
N MET A 429 2.22 -17.77 4.21
CA MET A 429 3.10 -18.94 4.15
C MET A 429 2.48 -20.16 4.87
N ALA A 430 1.93 -19.96 6.07
CA ALA A 430 1.28 -21.03 6.82
C ALA A 430 0.04 -21.58 6.08
N LYS A 431 -0.72 -20.73 5.39
CA LYS A 431 -1.87 -21.15 4.57
C LYS A 431 -1.43 -22.10 3.46
N VAL A 432 -0.43 -21.70 2.65
CA VAL A 432 0.07 -22.52 1.55
C VAL A 432 0.54 -23.89 2.03
N VAL A 433 1.35 -23.91 3.09
CA VAL A 433 1.88 -25.15 3.66
C VAL A 433 0.77 -26.01 4.28
N HIS A 434 -0.20 -25.38 4.96
CA HIS A 434 -1.32 -26.10 5.55
C HIS A 434 -2.26 -26.70 4.50
N ASP A 435 -2.58 -25.96 3.45
CA ASP A 435 -3.50 -26.41 2.40
C ASP A 435 -2.90 -27.58 1.61
N GLN A 436 -1.58 -27.58 1.37
CA GLN A 436 -0.89 -28.62 0.59
C GLN A 436 -0.47 -29.85 1.41
N PHE A 437 0.01 -29.63 2.64
CA PHE A 437 0.66 -30.68 3.43
C PHE A 437 0.01 -30.91 4.80
N GLY A 438 -0.87 -30.01 5.24
CA GLY A 438 -1.42 -30.01 6.59
C GLY A 438 -0.35 -29.66 7.62
N ILE A 439 -0.62 -28.67 8.46
CA ILE A 439 0.19 -28.38 9.65
C ILE A 439 -0.46 -29.06 10.84
N LYS A 440 0.28 -29.95 11.51
CA LYS A 440 -0.16 -30.63 12.73
C LYS A 440 -0.01 -29.72 13.95
N GLU A 441 1.18 -29.15 14.11
CA GLU A 441 1.54 -28.19 15.15
C GLU A 441 2.78 -27.40 14.73
N GLY A 442 2.98 -26.21 15.30
CA GLY A 442 4.16 -25.40 15.01
C GLY A 442 4.44 -24.33 16.05
N LEU A 443 5.72 -23.99 16.15
CA LEU A 443 6.24 -22.92 16.99
C LEU A 443 6.92 -21.89 16.11
N MET A 444 6.54 -20.63 16.30
CA MET A 444 7.11 -19.51 15.59
C MET A 444 8.03 -18.69 16.50
N THR A 445 9.18 -18.31 15.97
CA THR A 445 9.99 -17.22 16.49
C THR A 445 10.03 -16.14 15.44
N THR A 446 9.81 -14.88 15.82
CA THR A 446 10.16 -13.77 14.93
C THR A 446 11.36 -13.02 15.49
N VAL A 447 12.39 -12.86 14.67
CA VAL A 447 13.51 -11.97 14.94
C VAL A 447 13.10 -10.63 14.35
N HIS A 448 12.79 -9.68 15.22
CA HIS A 448 12.02 -8.49 14.87
C HIS A 448 12.84 -7.22 15.11
N ALA A 449 12.75 -6.28 14.17
CA ALA A 449 13.37 -4.96 14.29
C ALA A 449 12.90 -4.17 15.51
N VAL A 450 13.65 -3.13 15.85
CA VAL A 450 13.30 -2.18 16.90
C VAL A 450 12.02 -1.43 16.53
N THR A 451 11.14 -1.17 17.50
CA THR A 451 9.93 -0.35 17.30
C THR A 451 9.85 0.79 18.30
N ALA A 452 9.01 1.79 18.03
CA ALA A 452 8.84 3.00 18.84
C ALA A 452 8.44 2.78 20.31
N THR A 453 7.98 1.58 20.70
CA THR A 453 7.67 1.26 22.11
C THR A 453 8.90 0.89 22.94
N GLN A 454 10.06 0.68 22.31
CA GLN A 454 11.31 0.35 22.99
C GLN A 454 12.11 1.62 23.32
N LEU A 455 13.03 1.51 24.27
CA LEU A 455 13.82 2.64 24.76
C LEU A 455 15.24 2.60 24.21
N THR A 456 15.84 3.78 24.01
CA THR A 456 17.24 3.90 23.56
C THR A 456 18.22 3.43 24.65
N VAL A 457 17.89 3.69 25.91
CA VAL A 457 18.64 3.30 27.11
C VAL A 457 17.71 2.59 28.09
N ASP A 458 18.28 1.92 29.10
CA ASP A 458 17.52 1.22 30.13
C ASP A 458 16.57 2.18 30.87
N GLY A 459 15.28 1.82 30.93
CA GLY A 459 14.25 2.62 31.55
C GLY A 459 12.93 1.87 31.81
N PRO A 460 11.94 2.54 32.43
CA PRO A 460 10.68 1.91 32.79
C PRO A 460 9.82 1.62 31.54
N SER A 461 9.36 0.39 31.39
CA SER A 461 8.42 -0.02 30.35
C SER A 461 7.06 -0.37 30.94
N LYS A 462 6.00 0.17 30.32
CA LYS A 462 4.61 0.01 30.77
C LYS A 462 4.03 -1.39 30.51
N LYS A 463 4.59 -2.14 29.55
CA LYS A 463 4.03 -3.41 29.08
C LYS A 463 4.84 -4.63 29.51
N ASP A 464 6.17 -4.56 29.41
CA ASP A 464 7.05 -5.66 29.80
C ASP A 464 8.40 -5.13 30.33
N TRP A 465 9.00 -5.78 31.33
CA TRP A 465 10.27 -5.30 31.90
C TRP A 465 11.42 -5.40 30.89
N ARG A 466 11.40 -6.41 30.03
CA ARG A 466 12.46 -6.67 29.05
C ARG A 466 12.52 -5.61 27.95
N GLY A 467 11.38 -5.10 27.48
CA GLY A 467 11.33 -4.03 26.47
C GLY A 467 11.76 -2.66 26.98
N GLY A 468 11.95 -2.50 28.29
CA GLY A 468 12.55 -1.31 28.89
C GLY A 468 14.07 -1.26 28.77
N ARG A 469 14.73 -2.34 28.29
CA ARG A 469 16.18 -2.36 28.11
C ARG A 469 16.60 -1.67 26.81
N GLY A 470 17.79 -1.08 26.78
CA GLY A 470 18.31 -0.34 25.63
C GLY A 470 18.26 -1.15 24.33
N ALA A 471 17.44 -0.70 23.37
CA ALA A 471 17.05 -1.47 22.19
C ALA A 471 18.21 -1.75 21.23
N CYS A 472 19.14 -0.80 21.09
CA CYS A 472 20.25 -0.92 20.14
C CYS A 472 21.39 -1.82 20.64
N PHE A 473 21.28 -2.37 21.86
CA PHE A 473 22.37 -3.11 22.53
C PHE A 473 21.99 -4.53 22.94
N ASN A 474 20.73 -4.92 22.78
CA ASN A 474 20.22 -6.17 23.35
C ASN A 474 19.44 -6.99 22.31
N ILE A 475 19.54 -8.31 22.44
CA ILE A 475 18.55 -9.24 21.94
C ILE A 475 17.50 -9.38 23.04
N ILE A 476 16.27 -8.93 22.80
CA ILE A 476 15.24 -8.81 23.84
C ILE A 476 14.11 -9.81 23.55
N PRO A 477 13.99 -10.89 24.34
CA PRO A 477 12.85 -11.79 24.19
C PRO A 477 11.56 -11.10 24.63
N SER A 478 10.52 -11.17 23.80
CA SER A 478 9.19 -10.61 24.05
C SER A 478 8.10 -11.60 23.61
N SER A 479 6.98 -11.60 24.32
CA SER A 479 5.81 -12.40 23.96
C SER A 479 5.08 -11.79 22.76
N THR A 480 4.57 -12.63 21.85
CA THR A 480 3.74 -12.17 20.72
C THR A 480 2.48 -13.01 20.59
N GLY A 481 1.36 -12.35 20.28
CA GLY A 481 0.10 -13.01 19.95
C GLY A 481 -0.01 -13.41 18.47
N ALA A 482 0.96 -13.05 17.61
CA ALA A 482 0.84 -13.16 16.16
C ALA A 482 0.57 -14.61 15.67
N ALA A 483 1.34 -15.59 16.16
CA ALA A 483 1.10 -16.98 15.78
C ALA A 483 -0.27 -17.51 16.25
N LYS A 484 -0.76 -17.05 17.41
CA LYS A 484 -2.11 -17.37 17.86
C LYS A 484 -3.18 -16.68 17.00
N ALA A 485 -2.90 -15.48 16.51
CA ALA A 485 -3.78 -14.75 15.60
C ALA A 485 -3.92 -15.43 14.23
N VAL A 486 -2.92 -16.19 13.77
CA VAL A 486 -3.06 -17.06 12.59
C VAL A 486 -4.22 -18.03 12.75
N GLY A 487 -4.44 -18.58 13.95
CA GLY A 487 -5.59 -19.44 14.23
C GLY A 487 -6.95 -18.73 14.18
N LYS A 488 -6.98 -17.38 14.21
CA LYS A 488 -8.21 -16.59 14.03
C LYS A 488 -8.51 -16.34 12.54
N VAL A 489 -7.48 -16.10 11.73
CA VAL A 489 -7.63 -15.84 10.29
C VAL A 489 -7.66 -17.14 9.47
N ILE A 490 -7.06 -18.23 9.97
CA ILE A 490 -7.13 -19.58 9.43
C ILE A 490 -7.67 -20.50 10.54
N PRO A 491 -9.01 -20.66 10.66
CA PRO A 491 -9.62 -21.37 11.78
C PRO A 491 -9.16 -22.82 11.97
N SER A 492 -8.75 -23.51 10.89
CA SER A 492 -8.22 -24.88 10.95
C SER A 492 -6.85 -24.98 11.64
N LEU A 493 -6.15 -23.85 11.82
CA LEU A 493 -4.89 -23.73 12.55
C LEU A 493 -5.08 -23.25 14.00
N ASN A 494 -6.32 -23.04 14.45
CA ASN A 494 -6.58 -22.62 15.82
C ASN A 494 -6.05 -23.64 16.84
N GLY A 495 -5.23 -23.16 17.78
CA GLY A 495 -4.57 -24.00 18.78
C GLY A 495 -3.37 -24.81 18.28
N LYS A 496 -3.07 -24.78 16.97
CA LYS A 496 -1.92 -25.50 16.38
C LYS A 496 -0.64 -24.67 16.33
N LEU A 497 -0.76 -23.34 16.34
CA LEU A 497 0.35 -22.40 16.26
C LEU A 497 0.43 -21.48 17.47
N THR A 498 1.63 -21.30 18.00
CA THR A 498 1.98 -20.26 18.97
C THR A 498 3.43 -19.85 18.77
N GLY A 499 3.90 -18.80 19.45
CA GLY A 499 5.26 -18.33 19.24
C GLY A 499 5.71 -17.25 20.19
N MET A 500 6.92 -16.78 19.95
CA MET A 500 7.57 -15.69 20.68
C MET A 500 8.33 -14.78 19.70
N SER A 501 8.91 -13.70 20.21
CA SER A 501 9.75 -12.80 19.42
C SER A 501 11.06 -12.49 20.12
N PHE A 502 12.11 -12.22 19.36
CA PHE A 502 13.32 -11.56 19.82
C PHE A 502 13.42 -10.22 19.12
N ARG A 503 13.41 -9.11 19.87
CA ARG A 503 13.75 -7.80 19.31
C ARG A 503 15.26 -7.70 19.17
N VAL A 504 15.74 -7.25 18.01
CA VAL A 504 17.17 -7.12 17.72
C VAL A 504 17.52 -5.71 17.23
N PRO A 505 18.81 -5.29 17.31
CA PRO A 505 19.27 -3.95 16.92
C PRO A 505 19.26 -3.66 15.40
N THR A 506 18.13 -3.86 14.73
CA THR A 506 17.90 -3.43 13.34
C THR A 506 16.80 -2.36 13.31
N ALA A 507 16.95 -1.36 12.42
CA ALA A 507 16.02 -0.23 12.35
C ALA A 507 14.66 -0.64 11.74
N ASP A 508 14.69 -1.55 10.77
CA ASP A 508 13.52 -2.12 10.11
C ASP A 508 13.85 -3.50 9.55
N VAL A 509 12.84 -4.14 8.96
CA VAL A 509 12.82 -5.51 8.45
C VAL A 509 12.97 -6.55 9.56
N SER A 510 12.07 -7.53 9.48
CA SER A 510 11.98 -8.62 10.42
C SER A 510 11.90 -9.96 9.67
N VAL A 511 12.11 -11.04 10.40
CA VAL A 511 12.04 -12.40 9.84
C VAL A 511 11.24 -13.32 10.75
N VAL A 512 10.42 -14.17 10.15
CA VAL A 512 9.70 -15.27 10.78
C VAL A 512 10.50 -16.55 10.59
N ASP A 513 10.72 -17.27 11.68
CA ASP A 513 11.14 -18.67 11.73
C ASP A 513 9.95 -19.49 12.21
N LEU A 514 9.37 -20.29 11.31
CA LEU A 514 8.32 -21.25 11.64
C LEU A 514 8.92 -22.66 11.66
N THR A 515 8.97 -23.27 12.84
CA THR A 515 9.28 -24.69 12.97
C THR A 515 7.97 -25.46 13.13
N CYS A 516 7.63 -26.34 12.19
CA CYS A 516 6.35 -27.03 12.20
C CYS A 516 6.47 -28.51 11.82
N ARG A 517 5.48 -29.28 12.29
CA ARG A 517 5.29 -30.67 11.91
C ARG A 517 4.14 -30.79 10.92
N LEU A 518 4.36 -31.49 9.82
CA LEU A 518 3.39 -31.68 8.75
C LEU A 518 2.52 -32.94 8.99
N GLU A 519 1.30 -32.96 8.46
CA GLU A 519 0.42 -34.13 8.49
C GLU A 519 0.77 -35.09 7.35
N LYS A 520 0.97 -34.55 6.14
CA LYS A 520 1.49 -35.24 4.96
C LYS A 520 2.99 -34.95 4.84
N LYS A 521 3.78 -36.02 4.75
CA LYS A 521 5.22 -35.93 4.47
C LYS A 521 5.49 -35.23 3.14
N ALA A 522 6.48 -34.36 3.11
CA ALA A 522 6.96 -33.66 1.94
C ALA A 522 8.47 -33.40 2.06
N SER A 523 9.19 -33.60 0.96
CA SER A 523 10.55 -33.12 0.83
C SER A 523 10.60 -31.59 0.87
N TYR A 524 11.75 -31.03 1.25
CA TYR A 524 11.91 -29.58 1.28
C TYR A 524 11.74 -28.94 -0.10
N ASP A 525 12.11 -29.64 -1.18
CA ASP A 525 11.91 -29.19 -2.56
C ASP A 525 10.42 -29.09 -2.94
N GLU A 526 9.59 -30.05 -2.51
CA GLU A 526 8.13 -29.97 -2.71
C GLU A 526 7.52 -28.76 -1.98
N ILE A 527 8.00 -28.47 -0.76
CA ILE A 527 7.55 -27.29 0.00
C ILE A 527 7.94 -25.99 -0.73
N LYS A 528 9.20 -25.89 -1.20
CA LYS A 528 9.68 -24.74 -1.97
C LYS A 528 8.85 -24.54 -3.24
N GLN A 529 8.55 -25.60 -3.97
CA GLN A 529 7.74 -25.52 -5.20
C GLN A 529 6.30 -25.06 -4.92
N ALA A 530 5.68 -25.57 -3.85
CA ALA A 530 4.33 -25.14 -3.44
C ALA A 530 4.30 -23.63 -3.10
N ILE A 531 5.29 -23.16 -2.34
CA ILE A 531 5.40 -21.75 -1.97
C ILE A 531 5.70 -20.87 -3.20
N LYS A 532 6.62 -21.30 -4.07
CA LYS A 532 6.94 -20.60 -5.31
C LYS A 532 5.71 -20.46 -6.20
N HIS A 533 4.98 -21.54 -6.40
CA HIS A 533 3.74 -21.54 -7.18
C HIS A 533 2.72 -20.55 -6.63
N ALA A 534 2.46 -20.57 -5.32
CA ALA A 534 1.53 -19.64 -4.69
C ALA A 534 1.99 -18.17 -4.82
N SER A 535 3.30 -17.91 -4.71
CA SER A 535 3.90 -16.57 -4.84
C SER A 535 3.81 -16.00 -6.26
N GLU A 536 3.83 -16.86 -7.28
CA GLU A 536 3.78 -16.47 -8.69
C GLU A 536 2.34 -16.42 -9.23
N ASN A 537 1.38 -17.03 -8.51
CA ASN A 537 -0.01 -17.18 -8.94
C ASN A 537 -0.99 -16.71 -7.84
N ASP A 538 -1.44 -17.61 -6.96
CA ASP A 538 -2.61 -17.43 -6.09
C ASP A 538 -2.59 -16.17 -5.21
N ILE A 539 -1.43 -15.82 -4.67
CA ILE A 539 -1.24 -14.72 -3.71
C ILE A 539 -0.05 -13.83 -4.10
N LYS A 540 0.13 -13.65 -5.41
CA LYS A 540 1.16 -12.79 -6.00
C LYS A 540 1.05 -11.35 -5.48
N GLY A 541 2.19 -10.78 -5.12
CA GLY A 541 2.28 -9.44 -4.52
C GLY A 541 2.07 -9.41 -2.99
N ILE A 542 1.54 -10.50 -2.41
CA ILE A 542 1.43 -10.69 -0.96
C ILE A 542 2.56 -11.60 -0.47
N LEU A 543 2.69 -12.78 -1.08
CA LEU A 543 3.76 -13.74 -0.82
C LEU A 543 4.81 -13.66 -1.94
N GLY A 544 6.08 -13.57 -1.56
CA GLY A 544 7.23 -13.67 -2.44
C GLY A 544 8.03 -14.95 -2.19
N TYR A 545 8.87 -15.29 -3.14
CA TYR A 545 9.83 -16.39 -3.06
C TYR A 545 11.21 -15.85 -3.48
N THR A 546 12.27 -16.26 -2.77
CA THR A 546 13.65 -16.01 -3.18
C THR A 546 14.52 -17.22 -2.88
N ASP A 547 15.46 -17.50 -3.77
CA ASP A 547 16.57 -18.45 -3.61
C ASP A 547 17.94 -17.77 -3.67
N GLU A 548 17.96 -16.43 -3.60
CA GLU A 548 19.17 -15.62 -3.51
C GLU A 548 19.71 -15.54 -2.08
N LEU A 549 20.99 -15.17 -1.93
CA LEU A 549 21.67 -15.03 -0.64
C LEU A 549 21.43 -13.65 -0.02
N VAL A 550 20.20 -13.43 0.42
CA VAL A 550 19.67 -12.14 0.93
C VAL A 550 19.90 -11.95 2.44
N VAL A 551 19.82 -10.69 2.88
CA VAL A 551 19.82 -10.26 4.28
C VAL A 551 18.71 -9.23 4.52
N SER A 552 18.51 -8.80 5.78
CA SER A 552 17.40 -7.92 6.16
C SER A 552 17.30 -6.64 5.34
N SER A 553 18.43 -5.97 5.06
CA SER A 553 18.43 -4.67 4.38
C SER A 553 17.93 -4.74 2.93
N ASP A 554 17.99 -5.91 2.30
CA ASP A 554 17.57 -6.11 0.92
C ASP A 554 16.04 -5.99 0.76
N PHE A 555 15.29 -6.05 1.87
CA PHE A 555 13.84 -5.96 1.91
C PHE A 555 13.31 -4.61 2.39
N ILE A 556 14.17 -3.61 2.65
CA ILE A 556 13.72 -2.27 3.02
C ILE A 556 12.91 -1.68 1.86
N GLY A 557 11.65 -1.31 2.13
CA GLY A 557 10.74 -0.79 1.12
C GLY A 557 10.11 -1.87 0.23
N ASP A 558 10.26 -3.16 0.57
CA ASP A 558 9.55 -4.25 -0.10
C ASP A 558 8.08 -4.28 0.34
N SER A 559 7.16 -4.16 -0.62
CA SER A 559 5.73 -4.03 -0.36
C SER A 559 5.04 -5.37 -0.06
N ARG A 560 5.73 -6.52 -0.17
CA ARG A 560 5.16 -7.85 0.09
C ARG A 560 4.99 -8.08 1.59
N SER A 561 3.97 -8.86 1.95
CA SER A 561 3.72 -9.22 3.36
C SER A 561 4.68 -10.28 3.89
N SER A 562 5.12 -11.18 3.01
CA SER A 562 5.93 -12.35 3.33
C SER A 562 6.82 -12.66 2.14
N ILE A 563 8.13 -12.82 2.34
CA ILE A 563 9.05 -13.28 1.31
C ILE A 563 9.72 -14.54 1.83
N PHE A 564 9.38 -15.70 1.27
CA PHE A 564 9.95 -16.97 1.69
C PHE A 564 11.40 -17.11 1.21
N ASP A 565 12.29 -17.45 2.13
CA ASP A 565 13.71 -17.66 1.87
C ASP A 565 14.00 -19.15 1.75
N ALA A 566 14.17 -19.59 0.51
CA ALA A 566 14.38 -20.99 0.18
C ALA A 566 15.71 -21.53 0.72
N GLY A 567 16.74 -20.69 0.79
CA GLY A 567 18.09 -21.07 1.22
C GLY A 567 18.25 -21.09 2.75
N ALA A 568 17.47 -20.30 3.48
CA ALA A 568 17.58 -20.19 4.94
C ALA A 568 16.77 -21.24 5.73
N GLY A 569 15.72 -21.81 5.13
CA GLY A 569 14.97 -22.90 5.76
C GLY A 569 15.68 -24.26 5.71
N ILE A 570 15.21 -25.21 6.50
CA ILE A 570 15.82 -26.56 6.60
C ILE A 570 14.79 -27.61 7.02
N ALA A 571 14.84 -28.79 6.41
CA ALA A 571 14.06 -29.96 6.81
C ALA A 571 14.94 -30.91 7.64
N LEU A 572 14.46 -31.33 8.81
CA LEU A 572 15.11 -32.39 9.60
C LEU A 572 14.64 -33.77 9.12
N THR A 573 13.35 -33.89 8.84
CA THR A 573 12.67 -35.04 8.27
C THR A 573 11.60 -34.55 7.30
N ASP A 574 11.03 -35.44 6.49
CA ASP A 574 9.95 -35.09 5.55
C ASP A 574 8.67 -34.57 6.23
N ASP A 575 8.54 -34.69 7.55
CA ASP A 575 7.42 -34.17 8.32
C ASP A 575 7.82 -33.11 9.36
N PHE A 576 9.10 -32.76 9.52
CA PHE A 576 9.53 -31.76 10.50
C PHE A 576 10.51 -30.76 9.90
N VAL A 577 10.02 -29.52 9.73
CA VAL A 577 10.69 -28.49 8.91
C VAL A 577 10.75 -27.16 9.63
N LYS A 578 11.76 -26.37 9.27
CA LYS A 578 11.92 -24.96 9.60
C LYS A 578 11.80 -24.14 8.33
N LEU A 579 10.87 -23.20 8.31
CA LEU A 579 10.59 -22.30 7.19
C LEU A 579 10.91 -20.87 7.60
N VAL A 580 11.60 -20.14 6.74
CA VAL A 580 12.06 -18.77 7.00
C VAL A 580 11.37 -17.81 6.04
N SER A 581 10.84 -16.70 6.56
CA SER A 581 10.25 -15.66 5.72
C SER A 581 10.53 -14.26 6.23
N TRP A 582 11.03 -13.41 5.34
CA TRP A 582 11.29 -11.99 5.57
C TRP A 582 10.02 -11.15 5.40
N TYR A 583 10.01 -9.99 6.06
CA TYR A 583 8.99 -8.97 5.87
C TYR A 583 9.51 -7.61 6.33
N ASP A 584 9.30 -6.59 5.51
CA ASP A 584 9.35 -5.22 5.98
C ASP A 584 8.14 -4.97 6.90
N ASN A 585 8.42 -4.85 8.19
CA ASN A 585 7.38 -4.74 9.21
C ASN A 585 6.66 -3.38 9.20
N GLU A 586 7.16 -2.41 8.46
CA GLU A 586 6.55 -1.09 8.33
C GLU A 586 5.92 -0.89 6.95
N TRP A 587 6.68 -1.06 5.88
CA TRP A 587 6.26 -0.79 4.51
C TRP A 587 5.26 -1.82 3.99
N GLY A 588 5.61 -3.11 4.00
CA GLY A 588 4.72 -4.18 3.56
C GLY A 588 3.38 -4.18 4.32
N TYR A 589 3.44 -3.93 5.64
CA TYR A 589 2.24 -3.79 6.46
C TYR A 589 1.41 -2.55 6.11
N SER A 590 2.04 -1.41 5.83
CA SER A 590 1.35 -0.18 5.42
C SER A 590 0.64 -0.35 4.08
N CYS A 591 1.25 -1.06 3.12
CA CYS A 591 0.59 -1.44 1.87
C CYS A 591 -0.64 -2.32 2.13
N ARG A 592 -0.57 -3.30 3.04
CA ARG A 592 -1.72 -4.14 3.39
C ARG A 592 -2.89 -3.37 4.00
N VAL A 593 -2.64 -2.28 4.71
CA VAL A 593 -3.71 -1.41 5.22
C VAL A 593 -4.49 -0.79 4.07
N LEU A 594 -3.80 -0.33 3.01
CA LEU A 594 -4.42 0.24 1.82
C LEU A 594 -5.19 -0.82 1.04
N ASP A 595 -4.58 -1.99 0.79
CA ASP A 595 -5.22 -3.10 0.09
C ASP A 595 -6.51 -3.57 0.80
N LEU A 596 -6.51 -3.57 2.14
CA LEU A 596 -7.71 -3.90 2.92
C LEU A 596 -8.81 -2.85 2.74
N ILE A 597 -8.47 -1.55 2.71
CA ILE A 597 -9.45 -0.48 2.47
C ILE A 597 -10.07 -0.64 1.08
N GLU A 598 -9.27 -0.92 0.05
CA GLU A 598 -9.76 -1.17 -1.31
C GLU A 598 -10.69 -2.39 -1.38
N HIS A 599 -10.31 -3.48 -0.71
CA HIS A 599 -11.14 -4.67 -0.63
C HIS A 599 -12.48 -4.36 0.06
N MET A 600 -12.43 -3.62 1.17
CA MET A 600 -13.63 -3.22 1.92
C MET A 600 -14.58 -2.34 1.10
N GLU A 601 -14.06 -1.47 0.24
CA GLU A 601 -14.87 -0.60 -0.61
C GLU A 601 -15.43 -1.33 -1.82
N SER A 602 -14.66 -2.23 -2.43
CA SER A 602 -15.13 -3.04 -3.57
C SER A 602 -16.13 -4.13 -3.19
N ALA A 603 -16.21 -4.49 -1.90
CA ALA A 603 -17.12 -5.52 -1.41
C ALA A 603 -18.60 -5.12 -1.59
N PRO A 604 -19.44 -6.02 -2.14
CA PRO A 604 -20.85 -5.72 -2.37
C PRO A 604 -21.61 -5.42 -1.06
N PRO A 605 -22.65 -4.57 -1.11
CA PRO A 605 -23.48 -4.30 0.05
C PRO A 605 -24.12 -5.60 0.54
N SER A 606 -23.96 -5.88 1.83
CA SER A 606 -24.53 -7.06 2.46
C SER A 606 -26.05 -6.92 2.42
N ILE A 607 -26.72 -7.88 1.76
CA ILE A 607 -28.18 -7.95 1.76
C ILE A 607 -28.60 -8.30 3.19
N THR A 608 -28.87 -7.28 3.99
CA THR A 608 -29.62 -7.44 5.22
C THR A 608 -31.04 -7.80 4.79
N THR A 609 -31.35 -9.09 4.79
CA THR A 609 -32.75 -9.52 4.81
C THR A 609 -33.31 -9.04 6.14
N ALA A 610 -33.94 -7.86 6.12
CA ALA A 610 -34.81 -7.46 7.20
C ALA A 610 -35.79 -8.62 7.42
N PRO A 611 -36.03 -9.08 8.67
CA PRO A 611 -37.14 -9.98 8.94
C PRO A 611 -38.38 -9.31 8.36
N LEU A 612 -39.05 -10.00 7.43
CA LEU A 612 -40.33 -9.54 6.89
C LEU A 612 -41.19 -9.05 8.06
N PRO A 613 -41.73 -7.82 8.01
CA PRO A 613 -42.68 -7.39 9.03
C PRO A 613 -43.78 -8.45 9.08
N ARG A 614 -44.05 -8.97 10.29
CA ARG A 614 -45.16 -9.90 10.49
C ARG A 614 -46.41 -9.28 9.86
N PRO A 615 -47.22 -10.07 9.14
CA PRO A 615 -48.45 -9.55 8.55
C PRO A 615 -49.23 -8.80 9.63
N ILE A 616 -49.47 -7.52 9.38
CA ILE A 616 -50.41 -6.73 10.16
C ILE A 616 -51.75 -7.46 10.01
N THR A 617 -52.21 -8.09 11.09
CA THR A 617 -53.56 -8.64 11.16
C THR A 617 -54.53 -7.49 10.93
N ALA A 618 -55.17 -7.49 9.76
CA ALA A 618 -56.28 -6.61 9.47
C ALA A 618 -57.38 -6.82 10.54
N PRO A 619 -57.98 -5.75 11.07
CA PRO A 619 -59.12 -5.89 11.96
C PRO A 619 -60.29 -6.51 11.19
N ALA A 620 -60.89 -7.53 11.79
CA ALA A 620 -62.00 -8.27 11.21
C ALA A 620 -63.20 -7.35 10.92
N PRO A 621 -63.92 -7.55 9.80
CA PRO A 621 -65.13 -6.80 9.51
C PRO A 621 -66.26 -7.26 10.44
N SER A 622 -66.92 -6.30 11.08
CA SER A 622 -68.14 -6.50 11.85
C SER A 622 -69.29 -6.93 10.94
N VAL A 623 -69.91 -8.09 11.23
CA VAL A 623 -71.14 -8.55 10.60
C VAL A 623 -72.25 -8.64 11.67
N PRO A 624 -73.50 -8.25 11.37
CA PRO A 624 -74.57 -8.10 12.35
C PRO A 624 -75.15 -9.44 12.80
N SER A 625 -75.74 -9.40 14.00
CA SER A 625 -76.45 -10.49 14.67
C SER A 625 -77.78 -10.88 14.02
N VAL A 626 -78.23 -12.12 14.31
CA VAL A 626 -79.62 -12.67 14.41
C VAL A 626 -79.68 -14.13 13.83
N PRO A 627 -80.46 -15.09 14.40
CA PRO A 627 -80.25 -15.82 15.65
C PRO A 627 -80.21 -17.37 15.44
N ALA A 628 -80.14 -18.11 16.54
CA ALA A 628 -79.93 -19.57 16.61
C ALA A 628 -81.05 -20.47 16.03
N LEU A 629 -80.67 -21.60 15.42
CA LEU A 629 -81.48 -22.84 15.42
C LEU A 629 -80.60 -24.11 15.21
N THR A 630 -80.57 -24.94 16.26
CA THR A 630 -80.58 -26.41 16.35
C THR A 630 -79.97 -27.35 15.28
N ALA A 631 -79.04 -28.19 15.78
CA ALA A 631 -78.91 -29.65 15.65
C ALA A 631 -78.74 -30.34 14.28
N LEU A 632 -77.65 -31.11 14.13
CA LEU A 632 -77.58 -32.60 13.96
C LEU A 632 -76.25 -33.04 13.33
N ALA A 633 -75.57 -33.99 13.97
CA ALA A 633 -74.58 -34.89 13.35
C ALA A 633 -75.33 -36.09 12.69
N PRO A 634 -74.71 -37.16 12.13
CA PRO A 634 -73.30 -37.48 11.81
C PRO A 634 -73.11 -38.20 10.43
N ALA A 635 -71.91 -38.76 10.18
CA ALA A 635 -71.65 -40.14 9.68
C ALA A 635 -70.88 -40.38 8.35
N THR A 636 -69.71 -41.04 8.50
CA THR A 636 -69.18 -42.21 7.72
C THR A 636 -68.74 -42.00 6.25
N ALA A 637 -67.74 -42.67 5.64
CA ALA A 637 -67.05 -43.95 5.89
C ALA A 637 -65.64 -43.99 5.21
N ALA A 638 -64.80 -44.94 5.65
CA ALA A 638 -63.48 -45.31 5.12
C ALA A 638 -63.58 -46.27 3.88
N PRO A 639 -62.52 -46.82 3.20
CA PRO A 639 -61.36 -47.53 3.80
C PRO A 639 -59.97 -47.43 3.08
N ALA A 640 -58.94 -47.95 3.76
CA ALA A 640 -57.56 -48.22 3.31
C ALA A 640 -57.46 -49.59 2.56
N PRO A 641 -56.31 -50.09 1.99
CA PRO A 641 -55.02 -50.38 2.67
C PRO A 641 -53.77 -50.15 1.75
N ARG A 642 -52.48 -50.43 2.03
CA ARG A 642 -51.80 -51.47 2.82
C ARG A 642 -50.28 -51.14 3.02
N LYS A 643 -49.75 -51.63 4.15
CA LYS A 643 -48.44 -51.44 4.83
C LYS A 643 -47.21 -52.13 4.19
N LYS A 644 -46.01 -51.62 4.53
CA LYS A 644 -44.85 -52.31 5.18
C LYS A 644 -44.08 -51.24 5.99
N ALA A 645 -44.17 -51.10 7.33
CA ALA A 645 -43.62 -51.87 8.47
C ALA A 645 -42.08 -52.06 8.40
N ALA A 646 -41.25 -51.81 9.42
CA ALA A 646 -41.34 -51.20 10.76
C ALA A 646 -39.86 -50.97 11.20
N THR A 647 -39.49 -49.98 12.01
CA THR A 647 -39.50 -50.07 13.48
C THR A 647 -39.45 -48.67 14.13
N SER A 648 -40.26 -48.51 15.17
CA SER A 648 -40.39 -47.32 16.02
C SER A 648 -39.44 -47.38 17.22
N THR A 649 -39.06 -46.23 17.80
CA THR A 649 -39.48 -45.90 19.18
C THR A 649 -39.28 -44.43 19.58
N LYS A 650 -40.40 -43.81 19.97
CA LYS A 650 -40.66 -42.73 20.94
C LYS A 650 -39.45 -42.10 21.66
N SER A 651 -39.34 -40.76 21.60
CA SER A 651 -38.60 -39.97 22.60
C SER A 651 -39.54 -39.54 23.74
N ARG A 652 -39.20 -39.95 24.97
CA ARG A 652 -39.73 -39.40 26.21
C ARG A 652 -38.53 -39.09 27.11
N LYS A 653 -38.55 -37.90 27.72
CA LYS A 653 -37.53 -37.27 28.57
C LYS A 653 -36.82 -38.21 29.58
N ALA A 654 -35.48 -38.12 29.63
CA ALA A 654 -34.61 -38.35 30.80
C ALA A 654 -33.27 -37.61 30.56
N ARG A 655 -32.96 -36.54 31.31
CA ARG A 655 -32.00 -36.39 32.43
C ARG A 655 -30.53 -36.10 32.04
N ARG A 656 -29.99 -35.05 32.69
CA ARG A 656 -28.69 -34.34 32.57
C ARG A 656 -27.47 -35.18 32.99
N PRO A 657 -26.25 -34.63 32.82
CA PRO A 657 -25.25 -34.61 33.88
C PRO A 657 -25.09 -33.19 34.47
N VAL A 658 -25.21 -33.10 35.80
CA VAL A 658 -24.86 -31.95 36.63
C VAL A 658 -23.51 -32.25 37.27
N LEU A 659 -22.58 -31.30 37.19
CA LEU A 659 -21.27 -31.37 37.84
C LEU A 659 -21.44 -31.07 39.35
N PHE A 660 -20.91 -31.93 40.23
CA PHE A 660 -20.89 -31.71 41.68
C PHE A 660 -19.67 -30.87 42.07
N LEU A 661 -19.87 -29.76 42.78
CA LEU A 661 -18.82 -29.00 43.46
C LEU A 661 -18.70 -29.48 44.93
N PRO A 662 -17.48 -29.55 45.51
CA PRO A 662 -17.29 -29.97 46.90
C PRO A 662 -17.90 -28.99 47.93
N PRO A 663 -18.35 -29.47 49.11
CA PRO A 663 -19.15 -28.69 50.09
C PRO A 663 -18.45 -27.48 50.75
N GLU A 664 -17.16 -27.30 50.53
CA GLU A 664 -16.38 -26.20 51.12
C GLU A 664 -16.42 -24.91 50.28
N ILE A 665 -16.72 -25.01 48.99
CA ILE A 665 -16.78 -23.87 48.06
C ILE A 665 -18.15 -23.20 48.08
N GLN A 666 -19.21 -23.94 48.42
CA GLN A 666 -20.57 -23.42 48.48
C GLN A 666 -20.82 -22.53 49.71
N ARG A 667 -20.07 -22.72 50.81
CA ARG A 667 -20.16 -21.87 52.01
C ARG A 667 -19.43 -20.52 51.91
N LEU A 668 -18.53 -20.36 50.94
CA LEU A 668 -17.79 -19.11 50.71
C LEU A 668 -18.53 -18.14 49.77
N LEU A 669 -19.55 -18.60 49.05
CA LEU A 669 -20.33 -17.80 48.09
C LEU A 669 -21.62 -17.23 48.70
N GLU A 670 -22.03 -17.67 49.88
CA GLU A 670 -23.28 -17.26 50.55
C GLU A 670 -23.06 -16.26 51.70
N SER A 671 -21.82 -15.84 51.98
CA SER A 671 -21.52 -14.84 53.01
C SER A 671 -20.90 -13.57 52.40
N GLY A 672 -21.74 -12.57 52.13
CA GLY A 672 -21.32 -11.17 52.20
C GLY A 672 -21.37 -10.35 50.91
N ALA A 673 -22.58 -10.06 50.42
CA ALA A 673 -22.83 -8.90 49.55
C ALA A 673 -23.96 -8.04 50.15
N GLY A 674 -23.64 -6.78 50.41
CA GLY A 674 -24.56 -5.69 50.78
C GLY A 674 -23.75 -4.59 51.50
N ALA A 675 -23.83 -3.30 51.21
CA ALA A 675 -24.62 -2.52 50.26
C ALA A 675 -24.02 -1.09 50.18
N LYS A 676 -24.32 -0.38 49.07
CA LYS A 676 -24.45 1.09 48.89
C LYS A 676 -23.25 2.05 49.12
N ALA A 677 -22.94 2.76 48.02
CA ALA A 677 -22.74 4.21 47.81
C ALA A 677 -22.12 5.09 48.92
N GLY A 678 -21.08 5.85 48.55
CA GLY A 678 -20.60 7.04 49.26
C GLY A 678 -19.23 7.50 48.79
N ASP A 679 -19.10 8.82 48.60
CA ASP A 679 -18.01 9.59 47.99
C ASP A 679 -16.60 9.56 48.64
N SER A 680 -15.67 10.12 47.86
CA SER A 680 -14.50 10.97 48.22
C SER A 680 -13.22 10.33 48.76
N ASP A 681 -12.18 10.52 47.95
CA ASP A 681 -10.87 11.15 48.22
C ASP A 681 -9.93 10.66 49.33
N ASP A 682 -8.68 10.54 48.86
CA ASP A 682 -7.38 10.80 49.49
C ASP A 682 -6.68 9.77 50.42
N ASP A 683 -5.47 9.48 49.93
CA ASP A 683 -4.18 9.32 50.60
C ASP A 683 -3.80 8.12 51.50
N ASP A 684 -2.65 7.58 51.08
CA ASP A 684 -1.50 7.10 51.84
C ASP A 684 -1.57 5.84 52.71
N GLY A 685 -0.45 5.10 52.64
CA GLY A 685 0.13 4.57 53.88
C GLY A 685 0.35 3.07 53.92
N ASP A 686 1.39 2.66 53.21
CA ASP A 686 2.25 1.49 53.44
C ASP A 686 2.28 0.94 54.89
N SER A 687 2.20 -0.40 55.03
CA SER A 687 2.60 -1.24 56.18
C SER A 687 1.60 -2.37 56.43
N LEU A 688 1.97 -3.62 56.08
CA LEU A 688 1.63 -4.85 56.86
C LEU A 688 2.12 -6.12 56.14
N LEU A 689 3.43 -6.24 55.90
CA LEU A 689 4.06 -7.54 55.56
C LEU A 689 5.28 -7.78 56.45
N SER A 690 5.05 -7.75 57.76
CA SER A 690 6.00 -8.17 58.79
C SER A 690 5.30 -9.00 59.87
N LYS A 691 4.70 -10.15 59.50
CA LYS A 691 4.26 -11.18 60.47
C LYS A 691 3.88 -12.48 59.74
N ARG A 692 4.83 -13.41 59.62
CA ARG A 692 4.70 -14.85 59.92
C ARG A 692 5.86 -15.66 59.30
N LYS A 693 6.92 -15.80 60.09
CA LYS A 693 7.80 -16.98 60.09
C LYS A 693 7.33 -17.92 61.22
N ARG A 694 7.46 -19.23 60.97
CA ARG A 694 7.48 -20.41 61.88
C ARG A 694 6.20 -21.24 62.06
N ALA A 695 6.25 -22.44 61.44
CA ALA A 695 6.05 -23.81 61.97
C ALA A 695 5.65 -24.68 60.74
N LEU A 696 6.17 -25.87 60.43
CA LEU A 696 6.78 -26.96 61.20
C LEU A 696 7.84 -27.71 60.36
N ALA A 697 8.79 -28.32 61.06
CA ALA A 697 9.68 -29.36 60.58
C ALA A 697 9.24 -30.71 61.17
N THR A 698 9.12 -31.78 60.38
CA THR A 698 9.56 -33.17 60.67
C THR A 698 9.10 -34.15 59.57
N ALA A 699 10.05 -34.81 58.90
CA ALA A 699 10.07 -36.27 58.63
C ALA A 699 11.33 -36.64 57.81
N LYS A 700 12.05 -37.67 58.28
CA LYS A 700 13.33 -38.19 57.78
C LYS A 700 13.14 -39.39 56.82
N ARG A 701 14.25 -39.73 56.13
CA ARG A 701 14.64 -41.01 55.46
C ARG A 701 14.13 -41.21 54.02
N SER A 702 14.87 -41.78 53.07
CA SER A 702 16.22 -42.39 53.03
C SER A 702 16.72 -42.54 51.59
N ARG A 703 18.05 -42.56 51.44
CA ARG A 703 18.87 -42.78 50.22
C ARG A 703 19.10 -44.29 50.00
N PRO A 704 19.45 -44.73 48.78
CA PRO A 704 20.39 -45.84 48.63
C PRO A 704 21.63 -45.46 47.79
N THR A 705 22.76 -46.07 48.14
CA THR A 705 24.09 -45.93 47.51
C THR A 705 24.52 -47.21 46.78
N ALA A 706 25.25 -46.98 45.70
CA ALA A 706 26.13 -47.80 44.85
C ALA A 706 26.59 -49.22 45.28
N THR A 707 26.80 -50.13 44.30
CA THR A 707 28.15 -50.54 43.78
C THR A 707 28.07 -51.75 42.82
N THR A 708 28.86 -51.73 41.73
CA THR A 708 29.82 -52.77 41.23
C THR A 708 30.09 -52.63 39.72
N SER A 709 31.21 -53.18 39.27
CA SER A 709 32.17 -52.64 38.29
C SER A 709 32.49 -53.57 37.10
N ALA A 710 32.63 -52.98 35.90
CA ALA A 710 33.54 -53.31 34.75
C ALA A 710 33.44 -54.70 34.05
N PRO A 711 34.06 -54.96 32.86
CA PRO A 711 34.87 -54.09 31.98
C PRO A 711 34.57 -54.15 30.44
N GLY A 712 35.07 -53.13 29.71
CA GLY A 712 35.81 -53.29 28.44
C GLY A 712 35.08 -53.57 27.11
N THR A 713 35.09 -52.59 26.20
CA THR A 713 35.37 -52.79 24.76
C THR A 713 35.77 -51.46 24.12
N SER A 714 36.99 -51.42 23.56
CA SER A 714 37.49 -50.37 22.67
C SER A 714 37.08 -50.65 21.23
N LEU A 715 36.65 -49.63 20.47
CA LEU A 715 36.71 -49.57 19.00
C LEU A 715 36.77 -48.07 18.62
N SER A 716 37.97 -47.49 18.52
CA SER A 716 38.73 -47.28 17.28
C SER A 716 38.03 -46.38 16.25
N PHE A 717 38.52 -45.13 16.16
CA PHE A 717 38.27 -44.17 15.08
C PHE A 717 38.66 -44.74 13.71
N LEU A 718 37.79 -44.59 12.72
CA LEU A 718 38.14 -44.71 11.30
C LEU A 718 38.10 -43.33 10.62
N PRO A 719 38.94 -43.09 9.60
CA PRO A 719 39.36 -41.77 9.15
C PRO A 719 38.40 -41.12 8.13
N ALA A 720 38.61 -39.82 7.92
CA ALA A 720 37.86 -38.96 7.00
C ALA A 720 37.89 -39.45 5.53
N PRO A 721 36.79 -39.33 4.78
CA PRO A 721 36.77 -39.64 3.35
C PRO A 721 37.55 -38.59 2.55
N LYS A 722 38.51 -39.07 1.74
CA LYS A 722 39.19 -38.29 0.70
C LYS A 722 38.22 -38.07 -0.47
N HIS A 723 37.75 -36.86 -0.68
CA HIS A 723 37.21 -36.44 -1.98
C HIS A 723 38.27 -35.64 -2.72
N HIS A 724 38.78 -36.23 -3.81
CA HIS A 724 39.52 -35.53 -4.85
C HIS A 724 38.55 -34.61 -5.59
N LEU A 725 38.84 -33.31 -5.63
CA LEU A 725 38.22 -32.36 -6.55
C LEU A 725 39.22 -32.15 -7.70
N GLU A 726 38.86 -32.59 -8.90
CA GLU A 726 39.53 -32.20 -10.15
C GLU A 726 39.16 -30.75 -10.50
N ALA A 727 40.14 -29.97 -10.94
CA ALA A 727 39.96 -28.63 -11.42
C ALA A 727 39.29 -28.63 -12.82
N PRO A 728 38.32 -27.74 -13.11
CA PRO A 728 37.74 -27.67 -14.44
C PRO A 728 38.71 -27.03 -15.45
N ALA A 729 38.86 -27.70 -16.59
CA ALA A 729 39.63 -27.27 -17.74
C ALA A 729 38.99 -26.06 -18.45
N ALA A 730 39.84 -25.21 -19.03
CA ALA A 730 39.47 -24.03 -19.80
C ALA A 730 38.66 -24.38 -21.07
N PRO A 731 37.69 -23.54 -21.48
CA PRO A 731 36.90 -23.79 -22.68
C PRO A 731 37.68 -23.45 -23.96
N THR A 732 37.78 -24.45 -24.83
CA THR A 732 38.24 -24.37 -26.22
C THR A 732 37.18 -23.69 -27.11
N GLN A 733 37.67 -22.86 -28.04
CA GLN A 733 36.90 -22.23 -29.12
C GLN A 733 36.29 -23.26 -30.08
N PRO A 734 35.13 -22.96 -30.70
CA PRO A 734 34.73 -23.58 -31.97
C PRO A 734 35.00 -22.66 -33.16
N ALA A 735 35.42 -23.31 -34.25
CA ALA A 735 35.92 -22.78 -35.51
C ALA A 735 34.86 -22.15 -36.43
N GLU A 736 35.36 -21.31 -37.33
CA GLU A 736 34.70 -20.78 -38.54
C GLU A 736 34.29 -21.90 -39.53
N PRO A 737 33.27 -21.66 -40.37
CA PRO A 737 33.17 -22.30 -41.67
C PRO A 737 33.56 -21.35 -42.81
N ALA A 738 34.23 -21.96 -43.79
CA ALA A 738 34.90 -21.39 -44.94
C ALA A 738 34.00 -20.69 -45.98
N GLU A 739 34.66 -19.80 -46.72
CA GLU A 739 34.22 -19.16 -47.97
C GLU A 739 33.83 -20.17 -49.05
N ASP A 740 32.80 -19.83 -49.83
CA ASP A 740 32.67 -20.27 -51.21
C ASP A 740 32.33 -19.07 -52.09
N ALA A 741 33.15 -18.86 -53.12
CA ALA A 741 33.08 -17.76 -54.06
C ALA A 741 32.26 -18.13 -55.29
N SER A 742 31.47 -17.20 -55.84
CA SER A 742 31.49 -16.92 -57.29
C SER A 742 30.59 -15.76 -57.75
N VAL A 743 31.25 -14.72 -58.22
CA VAL A 743 31.12 -14.11 -59.57
C VAL A 743 29.73 -13.63 -60.03
N SER A 744 29.57 -12.32 -60.19
CA SER A 744 29.58 -11.65 -61.52
C SER A 744 29.37 -10.14 -61.39
N ALA A 745 30.14 -9.40 -62.19
CA ALA A 745 30.16 -7.95 -62.29
C ALA A 745 29.43 -7.46 -63.55
N SER A 746 28.87 -6.25 -63.50
CA SER A 746 28.74 -5.27 -64.60
C SER A 746 28.11 -3.99 -64.00
N SER A 747 28.80 -2.84 -63.89
CA SER A 747 29.09 -1.80 -64.92
C SER A 747 27.79 -1.23 -65.52
N VAL A 748 27.49 0.08 -65.64
CA VAL A 748 28.29 1.31 -65.81
C VAL A 748 27.36 2.55 -65.70
N ASP A 749 27.93 3.70 -65.34
CA ASP A 749 27.67 5.10 -65.81
C ASP A 749 26.29 5.79 -65.62
N ALA A 750 26.14 7.12 -65.50
CA ALA A 750 26.99 8.29 -65.17
C ALA A 750 26.10 9.57 -65.21
N ALA A 751 26.61 10.66 -64.61
CA ALA A 751 26.26 12.09 -64.80
C ALA A 751 24.94 12.57 -64.14
N ALA A 752 24.83 13.74 -63.49
CA ALA A 752 25.51 15.03 -63.63
C ALA A 752 25.24 15.95 -62.41
N ALA A 753 26.21 16.81 -62.03
CA ALA A 753 26.04 17.96 -61.13
C ALA A 753 25.71 19.24 -61.94
N PRO A 754 25.39 20.41 -61.32
CA PRO A 754 26.46 21.27 -60.80
C PRO A 754 26.17 22.06 -59.49
N GLU A 755 27.28 22.37 -58.79
CA GLU A 755 27.68 23.62 -58.07
C GLU A 755 26.70 24.36 -57.14
N SER A 756 27.12 25.05 -56.08
CA SER A 756 28.30 25.10 -55.21
C SER A 756 27.92 26.12 -54.11
N THR A 757 28.30 25.88 -52.86
CA THR A 757 28.83 26.93 -51.97
C THR A 757 29.39 26.26 -50.73
N THR A 758 30.61 26.69 -50.43
CA THR A 758 31.59 26.21 -49.48
C THR A 758 31.22 26.48 -48.04
N GLU A 759 31.49 25.52 -47.15
CA GLU A 759 32.20 25.79 -45.88
C GLU A 759 32.84 24.50 -45.35
N SER A 760 34.15 24.58 -45.13
CA SER A 760 35.04 23.49 -44.74
C SER A 760 35.04 23.28 -43.22
N VAL A 761 34.70 22.07 -42.77
CA VAL A 761 35.07 21.57 -41.44
C VAL A 761 35.70 20.19 -41.59
N THR A 762 36.96 20.10 -41.19
CA THR A 762 37.75 18.87 -41.11
C THR A 762 37.08 17.83 -40.21
N GLN A 763 36.73 16.67 -40.77
CA GLN A 763 36.37 15.47 -40.01
C GLN A 763 37.64 14.87 -39.38
N GLN A 764 37.72 14.90 -38.04
CA GLN A 764 38.60 14.01 -37.28
C GLN A 764 37.83 12.74 -36.92
N ASN A 765 38.47 11.60 -37.19
CA ASN A 765 38.01 10.26 -36.83
C ASN A 765 37.67 10.16 -35.34
N TYR A 766 36.46 9.68 -35.04
CA TYR A 766 35.99 9.42 -33.68
C TYR A 766 36.31 7.98 -33.29
N ASP A 767 37.29 7.79 -32.41
CA ASP A 767 37.61 6.51 -31.78
C ASP A 767 36.75 6.32 -30.51
N PRO A 768 35.85 5.31 -30.45
CA PRO A 768 34.98 5.08 -29.29
C PRO A 768 35.72 4.74 -27.99
N GLN A 769 36.99 4.29 -28.03
CA GLN A 769 37.73 3.92 -26.83
C GLN A 769 38.33 5.14 -26.08
N THR A 770 38.71 6.19 -26.81
CA THR A 770 39.31 7.40 -26.22
C THR A 770 38.26 8.26 -25.51
N ALA A 771 37.02 8.27 -26.01
CA ALA A 771 35.90 9.00 -25.40
C ALA A 771 35.42 8.39 -24.07
N ALA A 772 35.56 7.07 -23.89
CA ALA A 772 35.24 6.39 -22.63
C ALA A 772 36.28 6.70 -21.54
N TYR A 773 37.57 6.74 -21.91
CA TYR A 773 38.66 7.03 -20.98
C TYR A 773 38.65 8.50 -20.52
N SER A 774 38.34 9.45 -21.41
CA SER A 774 38.20 10.87 -21.04
C SER A 774 36.99 11.16 -20.14
N ARG A 775 35.87 10.43 -20.31
CA ARG A 775 34.70 10.54 -19.40
C ARG A 775 34.99 10.00 -18.01
N GLN A 776 35.76 8.91 -17.92
CA GLN A 776 36.15 8.32 -16.63
C GLN A 776 37.12 9.22 -15.86
N GLN A 777 38.06 9.90 -16.55
CA GLN A 777 38.92 10.91 -15.92
C GLN A 777 38.17 12.18 -15.50
N GLN A 778 37.18 12.64 -16.27
CA GLN A 778 36.33 13.76 -15.87
C GLN A 778 35.45 13.43 -14.67
N GLN A 779 34.92 12.21 -14.57
CA GLN A 779 34.17 11.76 -13.38
C GLN A 779 35.07 11.62 -12.15
N GLN A 780 36.30 11.14 -12.30
CA GLN A 780 37.26 11.11 -11.18
C GLN A 780 37.69 12.51 -10.74
N GLN A 781 37.90 13.46 -11.67
CA GLN A 781 38.20 14.86 -11.30
C GLN A 781 37.03 15.56 -10.64
N GLN A 782 35.78 15.31 -11.06
CA GLN A 782 34.59 15.82 -10.38
C GLN A 782 34.41 15.23 -8.99
N GLN A 783 34.63 13.92 -8.81
CA GLN A 783 34.60 13.30 -7.48
C GLN A 783 35.72 13.81 -6.56
N TYR A 784 36.90 14.14 -7.10
CA TYR A 784 37.99 14.74 -6.33
C TYR A 784 37.72 16.20 -5.95
N GLN A 785 37.05 16.97 -6.81
CA GLN A 785 36.63 18.34 -6.53
C GLN A 785 35.44 18.40 -5.55
N GLU A 786 34.47 17.48 -5.64
CA GLU A 786 33.39 17.34 -4.66
C GLU A 786 33.91 16.89 -3.29
N ALA A 787 34.89 15.97 -3.25
CA ALA A 787 35.52 15.56 -2.00
C ALA A 787 36.32 16.69 -1.31
N GLN A 788 36.89 17.63 -2.08
CA GLN A 788 37.54 18.82 -1.51
C GLN A 788 36.54 19.89 -1.06
N TYR A 789 35.39 20.01 -1.74
CA TYR A 789 34.33 20.94 -1.35
C TYR A 789 33.63 20.50 -0.04
N TYR A 790 33.42 19.19 0.15
CA TYR A 790 32.86 18.65 1.40
C TYR A 790 33.84 18.63 2.58
N GLN A 791 35.14 18.87 2.38
CA GLN A 791 36.10 19.06 3.46
C GLN A 791 36.29 20.53 3.87
N THR A 792 35.63 21.49 3.21
CA THR A 792 35.77 22.93 3.52
C THR A 792 34.50 23.63 4.04
N GLU A 793 33.35 22.95 4.11
CA GLU A 793 32.11 23.49 4.73
C GLU A 793 31.69 22.81 6.05
N GLU A 794 32.57 22.02 6.68
CA GLU A 794 32.33 21.44 8.02
C GLU A 794 33.13 22.15 9.13
N ILE A 795 33.39 23.45 8.97
CA ILE A 795 33.86 24.35 10.04
C ILE A 795 33.19 25.72 9.89
N GLU A 796 31.87 25.77 10.08
CA GLU A 796 31.16 26.91 10.70
C GLU A 796 29.71 26.48 10.97
N GLU A 797 29.16 26.94 12.11
CA GLU A 797 27.82 26.63 12.65
C GLU A 797 27.58 25.29 13.38
N MET A 798 28.33 25.07 14.47
CA MET A 798 27.84 24.26 15.59
C MET A 798 28.26 24.86 16.95
N ASP A 799 27.62 25.96 17.38
CA ASP A 799 27.57 26.31 18.81
C ASP A 799 26.50 27.37 19.14
N ASP A 800 25.28 26.99 19.53
CA ASP A 800 24.55 27.79 20.52
C ASP A 800 23.50 27.00 21.33
N ARG A 801 23.45 27.35 22.62
CA ARG A 801 22.44 27.07 23.67
C ARG A 801 22.66 25.93 24.67
N SER A 802 23.26 24.77 24.35
CA SER A 802 23.55 23.73 25.38
C SER A 802 24.89 23.95 26.11
N SER A 803 25.81 24.68 25.48
CA SER A 803 27.18 24.88 25.94
C SER A 803 27.36 26.10 26.86
N LYS A 804 26.38 27.02 26.96
CA LYS A 804 26.43 28.20 27.86
C LYS A 804 26.12 27.87 29.32
N ARG A 805 25.19 26.95 29.61
CA ARG A 805 24.85 26.55 30.99
C ARG A 805 25.88 25.60 31.61
N ALA A 806 26.46 24.69 30.82
CA ALA A 806 27.54 23.81 31.25
C ALA A 806 28.81 24.59 31.59
N ARG A 807 29.24 25.51 30.69
CA ARG A 807 30.40 26.37 30.90
C ARG A 807 30.24 27.41 32.02
N HIS A 808 29.02 27.69 32.49
CA HIS A 808 28.81 28.57 33.66
C HIS A 808 28.98 27.80 34.98
N ARG A 809 28.41 26.59 35.08
CA ARG A 809 28.60 25.71 36.24
C ARG A 809 30.06 25.32 36.47
N GLU A 810 30.79 25.07 35.39
CA GLU A 810 32.21 24.68 35.44
C GLU A 810 33.10 25.86 35.88
N ARG A 811 32.83 27.07 35.38
CA ARG A 811 33.53 28.31 35.80
C ARG A 811 33.22 28.74 37.24
N ASP A 812 32.03 28.45 37.75
CA ASP A 812 31.67 28.73 39.15
C ASP A 812 32.36 27.75 40.11
N LEU A 813 32.53 26.48 39.71
CA LEU A 813 33.31 25.48 40.44
C LEU A 813 34.81 25.79 40.43
N GLU A 814 35.36 26.23 39.29
CA GLU A 814 36.76 26.67 39.19
C GLU A 814 37.04 27.93 40.03
N ARG A 815 36.11 28.91 40.08
CA ARG A 815 36.28 30.09 40.94
C ARG A 815 36.24 29.75 42.43
N ALA A 816 35.37 28.84 42.85
CA ALA A 816 35.31 28.38 44.24
C ALA A 816 36.60 27.63 44.65
N LEU A 817 37.16 26.82 43.74
CA LEU A 817 38.44 26.13 43.92
C LEU A 817 39.63 27.11 43.99
N LEU A 818 39.65 28.15 43.15
CA LEU A 818 40.71 29.17 43.15
C LEU A 818 40.66 30.11 44.36
N GLN A 819 39.50 30.24 45.02
CA GLN A 819 39.32 31.04 46.23
C GLN A 819 39.49 30.24 47.53
N GLY A 820 39.78 28.93 47.44
CA GLY A 820 39.99 28.06 48.60
C GLY A 820 38.71 27.69 49.36
N ASP A 821 37.53 27.90 48.78
CA ASP A 821 36.24 27.54 49.39
C ASP A 821 35.84 26.10 49.04
N PHE A 822 36.52 25.15 49.66
CA PHE A 822 36.30 23.71 49.47
C PHE A 822 34.95 23.22 50.04
N GLY A 823 34.27 24.02 50.86
CA GLY A 823 32.99 23.66 51.48
C GLY A 823 31.82 23.65 50.49
N SER A 824 31.76 24.64 49.58
CA SER A 824 30.68 24.70 48.58
C SER A 824 30.83 23.62 47.49
N VAL A 825 32.05 23.21 47.19
CA VAL A 825 32.37 22.15 46.21
C VAL A 825 31.94 20.77 46.72
N ALA A 826 32.20 20.45 47.99
CA ALA A 826 31.86 19.15 48.58
C ALA A 826 30.34 18.90 48.67
N SER A 827 29.53 19.96 48.83
CA SER A 827 28.06 19.84 48.94
C SER A 827 27.33 19.54 47.61
N ARG A 828 28.04 19.56 46.47
CA ARG A 828 27.46 19.41 45.11
C ARG A 828 27.92 18.16 44.37
N VAL A 829 28.70 17.29 45.02
CA VAL A 829 29.09 15.97 44.52
C VAL A 829 28.38 14.92 45.36
N VAL A 830 27.54 14.06 44.75
CA VAL A 830 26.81 12.99 45.46
C VAL A 830 27.33 11.62 45.01
N ASP A 831 27.61 10.77 46.01
CA ASP A 831 28.21 9.44 45.97
C ASP A 831 27.51 8.38 45.09
N VAL A 832 28.30 7.50 44.48
CA VAL A 832 27.87 6.13 44.11
C VAL A 832 28.75 5.14 44.89
N GLN A 833 28.16 4.45 45.86
CA GLN A 833 28.80 3.40 46.66
C GLN A 833 29.09 2.13 45.81
N GLY A 834 30.34 1.65 45.83
CA GLY A 834 30.71 0.30 45.37
C GLY A 834 30.68 -0.73 46.52
N PRO A 835 30.57 -2.05 46.23
CA PRO A 835 30.50 -3.08 47.26
C PRO A 835 31.86 -3.32 47.95
N ALA A 836 31.81 -3.74 49.22
CA ALA A 836 32.97 -3.94 50.09
C ALA A 836 33.93 -5.08 49.64
N PRO A 837 35.21 -5.05 50.07
CA PRO A 837 36.22 -6.03 49.65
C PRO A 837 36.00 -7.37 50.35
N GLY A 838 35.90 -8.48 49.59
CA GLY A 838 35.94 -9.83 50.16
C GLY A 838 34.96 -10.88 49.62
N ALA A 839 34.33 -10.68 48.46
CA ALA A 839 33.42 -11.67 47.91
C ALA A 839 34.01 -12.33 46.64
N TRP A 840 34.48 -13.57 46.84
CA TRP A 840 34.66 -14.67 45.86
C TRP A 840 36.06 -14.89 45.23
N GLU A 841 36.82 -15.77 45.87
CA GLU A 841 37.92 -16.55 45.28
C GLU A 841 37.39 -17.69 44.39
N ALA A 842 38.19 -18.12 43.40
CA ALA A 842 37.89 -19.22 42.49
C ALA A 842 38.80 -20.44 42.74
N PRO A 843 38.30 -21.70 42.66
CA PRO A 843 39.16 -22.87 42.74
C PRO A 843 39.79 -23.18 41.37
N VAL A 844 41.10 -23.44 41.38
CA VAL A 844 41.89 -23.87 40.23
C VAL A 844 42.15 -25.38 40.33
N GLU A 845 41.87 -26.14 39.27
CA GLU A 845 42.64 -27.35 38.97
C GLU A 845 42.74 -27.60 37.46
N GLN A 846 43.86 -28.22 37.08
CA GLN A 846 44.62 -28.06 35.85
C GLN A 846 44.15 -28.95 34.70
N LEU A 847 44.25 -28.47 33.46
CA LEU A 847 44.33 -29.33 32.26
C LEU A 847 45.54 -28.96 31.40
N GLN A 848 46.43 -29.93 31.26
CA GLN A 848 47.68 -29.91 30.50
C GLN A 848 47.41 -29.78 28.99
N ARG A 849 48.18 -28.93 28.30
CA ARG A 849 48.32 -28.94 26.83
C ARG A 849 49.71 -29.46 26.46
N ASN A 850 49.76 -30.46 25.58
CA ASN A 850 50.97 -30.80 24.82
C ASN A 850 50.73 -30.47 23.32
N PRO A 851 51.75 -30.03 22.57
CA PRO A 851 51.60 -29.23 21.34
C PRO A 851 51.89 -30.02 20.06
N GLN A 852 51.14 -29.79 18.97
CA GLN A 852 51.65 -29.94 17.60
C GLN A 852 50.95 -28.96 16.63
N ASP A 853 51.77 -28.44 15.72
CA ASP A 853 51.62 -27.24 14.89
C ASP A 853 50.55 -27.29 13.79
N VAL A 854 49.89 -26.14 13.56
CA VAL A 854 49.57 -25.68 12.20
C VAL A 854 49.99 -24.20 12.08
N LYS A 855 50.97 -23.96 11.20
CA LYS A 855 51.54 -22.65 10.87
C LYS A 855 50.56 -21.85 10.00
N VAL A 856 50.31 -20.59 10.37
CA VAL A 856 49.81 -19.55 9.44
C VAL A 856 50.96 -18.57 9.21
N THR A 857 51.45 -18.50 7.97
CA THR A 857 52.44 -17.51 7.51
C THR A 857 51.75 -16.29 6.94
N ALA A 858 52.07 -15.11 7.47
CA ALA A 858 51.77 -13.81 6.85
C ALA A 858 53.08 -13.12 6.46
N SER A 859 53.19 -12.67 5.22
CA SER A 859 54.32 -11.89 4.68
C SER A 859 54.01 -10.39 4.75
N PHE A 860 55.00 -9.58 5.12
CA PHE A 860 54.92 -8.11 5.15
C PHE A 860 55.93 -7.49 4.17
N TRP A 861 55.55 -6.40 3.53
CA TRP A 861 56.39 -5.64 2.60
C TRP A 861 57.06 -4.47 3.35
N ASN A 862 58.36 -4.25 3.14
CA ASN A 862 59.13 -3.15 3.72
C ASN A 862 59.62 -2.21 2.60
N SER A 863 59.18 -0.96 2.63
CA SER A 863 59.36 0.03 1.56
C SER A 863 60.74 0.66 1.47
N GLN A 864 61.71 0.31 2.34
CA GLN A 864 63.04 0.94 2.34
C GLN A 864 64.23 0.04 1.95
N ALA A 865 64.04 -1.24 1.61
CA ALA A 865 65.17 -2.12 1.24
C ALA A 865 64.97 -3.02 0.00
N GLY A 866 63.85 -2.91 -0.71
CA GLY A 866 63.67 -3.55 -2.03
C GLY A 866 63.82 -5.08 -2.11
N THR A 867 63.90 -5.80 -0.99
CA THR A 867 64.02 -7.27 -0.94
C THR A 867 63.35 -7.87 0.31
N THR A 868 62.87 -9.11 0.18
CA THR A 868 62.14 -9.85 1.23
C THR A 868 63.13 -10.50 2.20
N VAL A 869 63.19 -10.03 3.45
CA VAL A 869 63.99 -10.68 4.51
C VAL A 869 63.10 -11.58 5.37
N SER A 870 63.39 -12.88 5.35
CA SER A 870 62.84 -13.88 6.26
C SER A 870 63.71 -13.96 7.52
N SER A 871 63.19 -13.59 8.70
CA SER A 871 63.26 -14.39 9.94
C SER A 871 63.04 -13.57 11.25
N MET A 872 62.34 -14.25 12.18
CA MET A 872 62.16 -14.02 13.63
C MET A 872 61.35 -12.81 14.15
N LYS A 873 60.45 -13.12 15.10
CA LYS A 873 59.53 -12.18 15.79
C LYS A 873 60.30 -10.98 16.37
N PRO A 874 59.83 -9.73 16.18
CA PRO A 874 60.50 -8.55 16.74
C PRO A 874 60.47 -8.56 18.27
N SER A 875 61.62 -8.24 18.87
CA SER A 875 61.76 -8.13 20.31
C SER A 875 60.84 -7.04 20.88
N ARG A 876 60.54 -7.12 22.18
CA ARG A 876 59.69 -6.12 22.86
C ARG A 876 60.26 -4.69 22.72
N MET A 877 61.58 -4.55 22.71
CA MET A 877 62.25 -3.27 22.45
C MET A 877 62.08 -2.77 21.01
N GLN A 878 62.09 -3.65 20.01
CA GLN A 878 61.88 -3.23 18.61
C GLN A 878 60.44 -2.74 18.38
N ARG A 879 59.44 -3.34 19.05
CA ARG A 879 58.05 -2.87 19.02
C ARG A 879 57.87 -1.54 19.73
N GLN A 880 58.50 -1.35 20.89
CA GLN A 880 58.48 -0.05 21.58
C GLN A 880 59.19 1.05 20.79
N LYS A 881 60.32 0.75 20.15
CA LYS A 881 61.03 1.72 19.30
C LYS A 881 60.20 2.10 18.06
N HIS A 882 59.46 1.16 17.49
CA HIS A 882 58.54 1.46 16.38
C HIS A 882 57.37 2.35 16.83
N GLN A 883 56.72 2.05 17.96
CA GLN A 883 55.66 2.90 18.51
C GLN A 883 56.16 4.31 18.89
N LEU A 884 57.37 4.43 19.44
CA LEU A 884 57.97 5.74 19.75
C LEU A 884 58.26 6.55 18.48
N ASN A 885 58.77 5.90 17.42
CA ASN A 885 59.03 6.56 16.15
C ASN A 885 57.74 6.97 15.44
N GLN A 886 56.66 6.20 15.60
CA GLN A 886 55.33 6.52 15.06
C GLN A 886 54.71 7.72 15.79
N LEU A 887 54.79 7.76 17.12
CA LEU A 887 54.37 8.91 17.92
C LEU A 887 55.20 10.18 17.64
N ALA A 888 56.51 10.04 17.40
CA ALA A 888 57.36 11.17 17.02
C ALA A 888 57.06 11.71 15.62
N HIS A 889 56.67 10.83 14.69
CA HIS A 889 56.22 11.21 13.34
C HIS A 889 54.87 11.95 13.40
N ASP A 890 53.91 11.45 14.17
CA ASP A 890 52.59 12.06 14.35
C ASP A 890 52.66 13.42 15.06
N ALA A 891 53.59 13.59 16.01
CA ALA A 891 53.85 14.87 16.66
C ALA A 891 54.41 15.92 15.67
N LYS A 892 55.30 15.51 14.76
CA LYS A 892 55.86 16.39 13.73
C LYS A 892 54.84 16.83 12.68
N LEU A 893 53.91 15.94 12.32
CA LEU A 893 52.78 16.26 11.43
C LEU A 893 51.84 17.29 12.05
N ARG A 894 51.51 17.14 13.35
CA ARG A 894 50.67 18.11 14.07
C ARG A 894 51.33 19.49 14.24
N GLU A 895 52.66 19.54 14.39
CA GLU A 895 53.40 20.80 14.47
C GLU A 895 53.39 21.55 13.13
N PHE A 896 53.45 20.82 12.01
CA PHE A 896 53.32 21.39 10.65
C PHE A 896 51.90 21.92 10.37
N GLU A 897 50.86 21.17 10.77
CA GLU A 897 49.45 21.60 10.66
C GLU A 897 49.13 22.86 11.49
N LEU A 898 49.76 23.02 12.65
CA LEU A 898 49.60 24.21 13.51
C LEU A 898 50.31 25.45 12.96
N LEU A 899 51.40 25.27 12.23
CA LEU A 899 52.10 26.35 11.53
C LEU A 899 51.32 26.83 10.30
N ASP A 900 50.71 25.92 9.54
CA ASP A 900 49.85 26.25 8.39
C ASP A 900 48.57 27.01 8.82
N LYS A 901 47.96 26.62 9.95
CA LYS A 901 46.78 27.32 10.50
C LYS A 901 47.08 28.75 10.97
N LYS A 902 48.32 29.05 11.39
CA LYS A 902 48.72 30.42 11.75
C LYS A 902 48.98 31.32 10.53
N GLY A 903 49.21 30.76 9.35
CA GLY A 903 49.40 31.50 8.10
C GLY A 903 48.11 31.98 7.42
N ALA A 904 46.96 31.36 7.73
CA ALA A 904 45.72 31.54 6.96
C ALA A 904 44.69 32.54 7.56
N SER A 905 44.94 33.15 8.71
CA SER A 905 43.97 34.01 9.41
C SER A 905 44.53 35.40 9.75
N ILE A 906 44.75 36.23 8.72
CA ILE A 906 44.80 37.70 8.90
C ILE A 906 44.04 38.36 7.75
N LYS A 907 42.73 38.56 7.91
CA LYS A 907 41.99 39.59 7.17
C LYS A 907 41.77 40.77 8.09
N THR A 908 42.12 41.95 7.62
CA THR A 908 42.20 43.16 8.46
C THR A 908 40.82 43.80 8.67
N LYS A 909 40.68 44.54 9.77
CA LYS A 909 39.46 45.23 10.21
C LYS A 909 38.82 46.15 9.14
N ALA A 910 39.60 46.57 8.15
CA ALA A 910 39.15 47.41 7.02
C ALA A 910 38.30 46.64 5.99
N GLU A 911 38.55 45.35 5.79
CA GLU A 911 37.82 44.53 4.80
C GLU A 911 36.45 44.08 5.32
N THR A 912 36.29 44.01 6.64
CA THR A 912 35.01 43.68 7.28
C THR A 912 34.01 44.84 7.20
N HIS A 913 34.47 46.10 7.26
CA HIS A 913 33.61 47.28 7.14
C HIS A 913 33.01 47.44 5.73
N ALA A 914 33.78 47.14 4.68
CA ALA A 914 33.32 47.27 3.29
C ALA A 914 32.23 46.27 2.89
N LYS A 915 32.16 45.10 3.55
CA LYS A 915 31.21 44.03 3.20
C LYS A 915 29.83 44.20 3.83
N TYR A 916 29.72 44.89 4.98
CA TYR A 916 28.49 44.91 5.77
C TYR A 916 27.85 46.29 5.96
N GLY A 917 28.45 47.37 5.46
CA GLY A 917 27.76 48.65 5.23
C GLY A 917 27.13 49.32 6.45
N TRP A 918 27.87 49.44 7.56
CA TRP A 918 27.55 50.33 8.69
C TRP A 918 28.51 51.51 8.75
#